data_AF-A0A6N7YQT5-F1
#
_entry.id   AF-A0A6N7YQT5-F1
#
_cell.length_a   1.000
_cell.length_b   1.000
_cell.length_c   1.000
_cell.angle_alpha   90.00
_cell.angle_beta   90.00
_cell.angle_gamma   90.00
#
_symmetry.space_group_name_H-M   'P 1'
#
loop_
_entity.id
_entity.type
_entity.pdbx_description
1 polymer ?
#
loop_
_entity_poly.entity_id
_entity_poly.type
_entity_poly.pdbx_seq_one_letter_code
_entity_poly.pdbx_strand_id
1 'polypeptide(L)'
;MRALVGLLAATVVLLALAAPASAADPLRTLGGDSPLCANNAAGLDARTRADCAATGAIEHPYPLDRYRFDWHIDTGLTKDPTSNLLAAVQWLLSMAWLALLYGLKGVLLAFQWAFSLDLLNEAMRPARDALQRLHTRTLGQPWLLAAITTLGLWALWRGIVQRRHTETAAGLAAAALMMAGALFVIARPAETIGALSKGANDVSLGFLSGAADGTLTRPARTIAGSSRQIFDAVVLRPWCAMNFADVTWCLQKAPGDRLTRAERWLRYDPDTRPRTAEWQIIDDPDSEPWTNQPDVLGITVPGTDLLQADDDDIRDQLAGYRPTKADRERVEIQGKGKTVVRVGLFCLIALGMAGCILLIGWLALRVLLQGLLTLVLLLAAPVMLLAPAFGEHGRRLFTGWAKKLLAAAVAKAIYALLLAIVLAINGIVAGLDTDLPWLAVWLVSAVFWWGVLLKRDELLGWLSLGTQDDKSNSLARAYYAARMTAPVASALTGGTATVAGAPVAATLVASGAARTAHTHRREDADEGLRVAATTELRDRARARLDHRYTQLHETLTAHDDARAKTQGLTRRITTLERTIDQAENAERRARTPEDRAEAQQRRRDARAERGKLIAQRKALEPRLMPRAEEGVARRFIETADRTQVETGERYSTRQLDLQIEELRADTEHPTTDERHAWRAQSWRPGLPEAQLADLAPDDRQELDRHLTAQLDRDRALLAAVPSLEQPSTRPRGAARRTARQAVDPDLLRDRTREARDQRRNPAPVPDHHR
;
A
#
# COMPACT_ATOMS: atom_id res chain seq x y z
N MET A 1 32.89 1.36 8.39
CA MET A 1 31.94 1.32 7.24
C MET A 1 32.53 0.56 6.05
N ARG A 2 33.70 0.91 5.50
CA ARG A 2 34.41 0.11 4.47
C ARG A 2 34.66 -1.35 4.89
N ALA A 3 35.04 -1.57 6.15
CA ALA A 3 35.24 -2.91 6.69
C ALA A 3 33.95 -3.73 6.81
N LEU A 4 32.80 -3.10 7.08
CA LEU A 4 31.52 -3.81 7.25
C LEU A 4 30.87 -4.13 5.91
N VAL A 5 30.98 -3.22 4.94
CA VAL A 5 30.58 -3.46 3.54
C VAL A 5 31.52 -4.48 2.89
N GLY A 6 32.82 -4.41 3.18
CA GLY A 6 33.79 -5.42 2.75
C GLY A 6 33.55 -6.78 3.40
N LEU A 7 33.22 -6.82 4.69
CA LEU A 7 32.89 -8.08 5.37
C LEU A 7 31.62 -8.68 4.79
N LEU A 8 30.54 -7.90 4.60
CA LEU A 8 29.26 -8.35 4.05
C LEU A 8 29.35 -8.74 2.58
N ALA A 9 30.10 -8.00 1.77
CA ALA A 9 30.39 -8.39 0.39
C ALA A 9 31.20 -9.70 0.37
N ALA A 10 32.17 -9.86 1.27
CA ALA A 10 32.90 -11.11 1.43
C ALA A 10 32.00 -12.23 1.99
N THR A 11 31.02 -11.96 2.86
CA THR A 11 30.05 -12.96 3.34
C THR A 11 29.10 -13.38 2.23
N VAL A 12 28.63 -12.46 1.38
CA VAL A 12 27.79 -12.76 0.21
C VAL A 12 28.59 -13.56 -0.82
N VAL A 13 29.87 -13.23 -1.04
CA VAL A 13 30.78 -14.01 -1.90
C VAL A 13 31.09 -15.38 -1.29
N LEU A 14 31.27 -15.50 0.04
CA LEU A 14 31.44 -16.79 0.72
C LEU A 14 30.17 -17.64 0.70
N LEU A 15 28.99 -17.03 0.84
CA LEU A 15 27.70 -17.72 0.67
C LEU A 15 27.48 -18.15 -0.78
N ALA A 16 27.96 -17.39 -1.76
CA ALA A 16 27.95 -17.76 -3.16
C ALA A 16 28.89 -18.94 -3.49
N LEU A 17 29.95 -19.14 -2.70
CA LEU A 17 30.87 -20.28 -2.82
C LEU A 17 30.37 -21.54 -2.08
N ALA A 18 29.35 -21.43 -1.23
CA ALA A 18 28.88 -22.51 -0.35
C ALA A 18 27.53 -23.13 -0.76
N ALA A 19 26.93 -22.72 -1.88
CA ALA A 19 25.64 -23.26 -2.32
C ALA A 19 25.79 -24.71 -2.83
N PRO A 20 25.08 -25.70 -2.27
CA PRO A 20 25.10 -27.05 -2.81
C PRO A 20 24.39 -27.09 -4.16
N ALA A 21 24.99 -27.79 -5.12
CA ALA A 21 24.35 -28.12 -6.37
C ALA A 21 23.34 -29.25 -6.14
N SER A 22 22.06 -28.98 -6.42
CA SER A 22 20.97 -29.96 -6.46
C SER A 22 20.62 -30.63 -5.12
N ALA A 23 19.71 -30.01 -4.36
CA ALA A 23 18.72 -30.69 -3.53
C ALA A 23 17.87 -29.63 -2.83
N ALA A 24 16.55 -29.80 -2.89
CA ALA A 24 15.51 -29.18 -2.05
C ALA A 24 15.84 -27.79 -1.46
N ASP A 25 15.12 -26.77 -1.93
CA ASP A 25 15.14 -25.38 -1.44
C ASP A 25 15.61 -25.28 0.04
N PRO A 26 16.87 -24.87 0.29
CA PRO A 26 17.48 -25.00 1.61
C PRO A 26 16.74 -24.20 2.67
N LEU A 27 16.15 -23.06 2.29
CA LEU A 27 15.30 -22.28 3.20
C LEU A 27 14.02 -23.04 3.56
N ARG A 28 13.42 -23.76 2.61
CA ARG A 28 12.22 -24.56 2.86
C ARG A 28 12.50 -25.75 3.78
N THR A 29 13.64 -26.43 3.62
CA THR A 29 14.06 -27.50 4.54
C THR A 29 14.28 -27.00 5.98
N LEU A 30 14.60 -25.71 6.13
CA LEU A 30 14.74 -25.03 7.42
C LEU A 30 13.40 -24.44 7.94
N GLY A 31 12.27 -24.74 7.30
CA GLY A 31 10.94 -24.21 7.68
C GLY A 31 10.68 -22.76 7.25
N GLY A 32 11.44 -22.26 6.27
CA GLY A 32 11.34 -20.90 5.73
C GLY A 32 10.20 -20.70 4.72
N ASP A 33 9.06 -21.36 4.91
CA ASP A 33 7.85 -21.09 4.14
C ASP A 33 7.30 -19.71 4.50
N SER A 34 6.62 -19.06 3.54
CA SER A 34 6.02 -17.75 3.78
C SER A 34 4.97 -17.83 4.89
N PRO A 35 5.02 -16.95 5.91
CA PRO A 35 4.04 -16.95 7.01
C PRO A 35 2.61 -16.69 6.52
N LEU A 36 2.46 -16.04 5.36
CA LEU A 36 1.17 -15.77 4.73
C LEU A 36 0.56 -17.03 4.08
N CYS A 37 1.39 -17.96 3.59
CA CYS A 37 0.92 -19.24 3.08
C CYS A 37 0.37 -20.14 4.19
N ALA A 38 0.99 -20.11 5.39
CA ALA A 38 0.58 -20.94 6.52
C ALA A 38 -0.67 -20.39 7.26
N ASN A 39 -0.77 -19.08 7.49
CA ASN A 39 -1.74 -18.52 8.44
C ASN A 39 -2.96 -17.84 7.80
N ASN A 40 -2.92 -17.43 6.53
CA ASN A 40 -3.93 -16.53 5.93
C ASN A 40 -4.35 -16.90 4.49
N ALA A 41 -4.38 -18.20 4.16
CA ALA A 41 -4.72 -18.69 2.83
C ALA A 41 -6.07 -18.15 2.28
N ALA A 42 -7.07 -17.93 3.13
CA ALA A 42 -8.41 -17.50 2.73
C ALA A 42 -8.49 -16.05 2.20
N GLY A 43 -7.53 -15.17 2.57
CA GLY A 43 -7.48 -13.77 2.12
C GLY A 43 -6.72 -13.53 0.82
N LEU A 44 -6.07 -14.57 0.29
CA LEU A 44 -5.20 -14.52 -0.89
C LEU A 44 -5.99 -14.75 -2.19
N ASP A 45 -5.55 -14.11 -3.26
CA ASP A 45 -6.03 -14.38 -4.62
C ASP A 45 -5.71 -15.83 -5.05
N ALA A 46 -6.46 -16.33 -6.04
CA ALA A 46 -6.33 -17.72 -6.50
C ALA A 46 -4.93 -18.03 -7.02
N ARG A 47 -4.25 -17.07 -7.66
CA ARG A 47 -2.90 -17.23 -8.19
C ARG A 47 -1.89 -17.35 -7.05
N THR A 48 -1.90 -16.44 -6.08
CA THR A 48 -1.00 -16.54 -4.91
C THR A 48 -1.20 -17.82 -4.10
N ARG A 49 -2.44 -18.34 -4.00
CA ARG A 49 -2.67 -19.65 -3.38
C ARG A 49 -2.03 -20.81 -4.16
N ALA A 50 -2.08 -20.76 -5.49
CA ALA A 50 -1.42 -21.75 -6.33
C ALA A 50 0.11 -21.67 -6.17
N ASP A 51 0.67 -20.45 -6.14
CA ASP A 51 2.10 -20.23 -5.91
C ASP A 51 2.54 -20.79 -4.55
N CYS A 52 1.79 -20.50 -3.47
CA CYS A 52 2.02 -21.07 -2.15
C CYS A 52 2.02 -22.60 -2.15
N ALA A 53 1.07 -23.23 -2.84
CA ALA A 53 0.98 -24.69 -2.92
C ALA A 53 2.17 -25.30 -3.67
N ALA A 54 2.65 -24.63 -4.72
CA ALA A 54 3.78 -25.09 -5.52
C ALA A 54 5.12 -24.91 -4.79
N THR A 55 5.40 -23.70 -4.30
CA THR A 55 6.76 -23.31 -3.88
C THR A 55 6.89 -23.05 -2.38
N GLY A 56 5.78 -22.88 -1.65
CA GLY A 56 5.78 -22.40 -0.27
C GLY A 56 6.02 -20.89 -0.15
N ALA A 57 6.04 -20.17 -1.28
CA ALA A 57 6.29 -18.73 -1.37
C ALA A 57 5.14 -18.01 -2.11
N ILE A 58 4.95 -16.72 -1.83
CA ILE A 58 3.87 -15.90 -2.45
C ILE A 58 4.38 -15.13 -3.68
N GLU A 59 5.69 -14.95 -3.77
CA GLU A 59 6.35 -14.10 -4.75
C GLU A 59 6.58 -14.78 -6.10
N HIS A 60 6.70 -16.10 -6.17
CA HIS A 60 7.07 -16.82 -7.40
C HIS A 60 6.32 -18.15 -7.60
N PRO A 61 5.89 -18.46 -8.84
CA PRO A 61 5.16 -19.69 -9.16
C PRO A 61 6.05 -20.93 -9.29
N TYR A 62 7.35 -20.76 -9.55
CA TYR A 62 8.31 -21.84 -9.77
C TYR A 62 9.43 -21.83 -8.71
N PRO A 63 10.03 -22.97 -8.36
CA PRO A 63 11.17 -23.01 -7.44
C PRO A 63 12.34 -22.16 -7.93
N LEU A 64 13.12 -21.56 -7.01
CA LEU A 64 14.25 -20.68 -7.37
C LEU A 64 15.32 -21.37 -8.21
N ASP A 65 15.50 -22.67 -8.03
CA ASP A 65 16.46 -23.46 -8.82
C ASP A 65 16.13 -23.44 -10.32
N ARG A 66 14.86 -23.22 -10.70
CA ARG A 66 14.44 -23.09 -12.11
C ARG A 66 14.90 -21.79 -12.77
N TYR A 67 15.17 -20.78 -11.97
CA TYR A 67 15.67 -19.47 -12.41
C TYR A 67 17.20 -19.45 -12.54
N ARG A 68 17.89 -20.60 -12.52
CA ARG A 68 19.32 -20.69 -12.88
C ARG A 68 19.55 -20.29 -14.35
N PHE A 69 20.81 -20.07 -14.70
CA PHE A 69 21.21 -19.76 -16.08
C PHE A 69 21.17 -21.01 -16.95
N ASP A 70 20.58 -20.87 -18.12
CA ASP A 70 20.74 -21.84 -19.20
C ASP A 70 22.03 -21.52 -19.95
N TRP A 71 22.95 -22.47 -20.09
CA TRP A 71 24.12 -22.35 -20.96
C TRP A 71 24.28 -23.60 -21.80
N HIS A 72 24.53 -23.41 -23.09
CA HIS A 72 24.67 -24.49 -24.05
C HIS A 72 26.04 -24.35 -24.70
N ILE A 73 27.06 -24.92 -24.04
CA ILE A 73 28.46 -24.91 -24.48
C ILE A 73 28.96 -26.34 -24.50
N ASP A 74 29.43 -26.79 -25.67
CA ASP A 74 30.03 -28.12 -25.82
C ASP A 74 31.30 -28.24 -24.96
N THR A 75 31.26 -29.13 -23.98
CA THR A 75 32.38 -29.46 -23.09
C THR A 75 32.82 -30.91 -23.30
N GLY A 76 34.10 -31.19 -23.10
CA GLY A 76 34.63 -32.55 -23.26
C GLY A 76 36.16 -32.61 -23.29
N LEU A 77 36.69 -33.82 -23.09
CA LEU A 77 38.14 -34.11 -23.14
C LEU A 77 38.76 -33.84 -24.52
N THR A 78 37.95 -33.91 -25.58
CA THR A 78 38.36 -33.72 -26.99
C THR A 78 38.03 -32.33 -27.54
N LYS A 79 37.44 -31.44 -26.72
CA LYS A 79 37.02 -30.09 -27.13
C LYS A 79 38.05 -29.04 -26.68
N ASP A 80 38.01 -27.86 -27.28
CA ASP A 80 38.95 -26.76 -27.01
C ASP A 80 39.04 -26.44 -25.50
N PRO A 81 40.25 -26.24 -24.93
CA PRO A 81 40.40 -25.84 -23.53
C PRO A 81 39.63 -24.56 -23.16
N THR A 82 39.41 -23.69 -24.15
CA THR A 82 38.67 -22.44 -23.98
C THR A 82 37.17 -22.65 -23.77
N SER A 83 36.54 -23.68 -24.37
CA SER A 83 35.12 -23.96 -24.14
C SER A 83 34.88 -24.49 -22.74
N ASN A 84 35.78 -25.35 -22.24
CA ASN A 84 35.75 -25.85 -20.87
C ASN A 84 35.91 -24.70 -19.84
N LEU A 85 36.79 -23.74 -20.11
CA LEU A 85 36.94 -22.54 -19.26
C LEU A 85 35.68 -21.66 -19.29
N LEU A 86 35.11 -21.40 -20.47
CA LEU A 86 33.90 -20.57 -20.59
C LEU A 86 32.68 -21.24 -19.92
N ALA A 87 32.53 -22.55 -20.03
CA ALA A 87 31.51 -23.31 -19.32
C ALA A 87 31.70 -23.25 -17.80
N ALA A 88 32.94 -23.37 -17.30
CA ALA A 88 33.23 -23.20 -15.88
C ALA A 88 32.87 -21.80 -15.35
N VAL A 89 33.12 -20.76 -16.16
CA VAL A 89 32.70 -19.38 -15.83
C VAL A 89 31.16 -19.28 -15.77
N GLN A 90 30.44 -19.82 -16.75
CA GLN A 90 28.96 -19.82 -16.75
C GLN A 90 28.38 -20.56 -15.54
N TRP A 91 28.99 -21.69 -15.16
CA TRP A 91 28.62 -22.43 -13.96
C TRP A 91 28.79 -21.60 -12.69
N LEU A 92 29.95 -20.94 -12.51
CA LEU A 92 30.19 -20.03 -11.39
C LEU A 92 29.21 -18.87 -11.36
N LEU A 93 28.90 -18.28 -12.52
CA LEU A 93 27.88 -17.25 -12.64
C LEU A 93 26.51 -17.75 -12.19
N SER A 94 26.13 -18.96 -12.58
CA SER A 94 24.86 -19.55 -12.16
C SER A 94 24.79 -19.78 -10.66
N MET A 95 25.89 -20.18 -10.03
CA MET A 95 25.95 -20.33 -8.57
C MET A 95 25.84 -18.98 -7.87
N ALA A 96 26.56 -17.97 -8.37
CA ALA A 96 26.49 -16.61 -7.85
C ALA A 96 25.08 -15.99 -8.00
N TRP A 97 24.42 -16.22 -9.15
CA TRP A 97 23.04 -15.82 -9.37
C TRP A 97 22.08 -16.51 -8.40
N LEU A 98 22.19 -17.84 -8.25
CA LEU A 98 21.36 -18.60 -7.34
C LEU A 98 21.53 -18.14 -5.89
N ALA A 99 22.76 -17.82 -5.48
CA ALA A 99 23.02 -17.25 -4.16
C ALA A 99 22.34 -15.88 -3.96
N LEU A 100 22.30 -15.02 -4.99
CA LEU A 100 21.53 -13.78 -4.96
C LEU A 100 20.03 -14.04 -4.85
N LEU A 101 19.49 -15.04 -5.58
CA LEU A 101 18.07 -15.43 -5.49
C LEU A 101 17.70 -15.85 -4.07
N TYR A 102 18.49 -16.74 -3.46
CA TYR A 102 18.27 -17.18 -2.07
C TYR A 102 18.48 -16.04 -1.07
N GLY A 103 19.43 -15.14 -1.32
CA GLY A 103 19.63 -13.92 -0.52
C GLY A 103 18.41 -13.00 -0.56
N LEU A 104 17.83 -12.77 -1.75
CA LEU A 104 16.59 -12.01 -1.90
C LEU A 104 15.42 -12.70 -1.22
N LYS A 105 15.25 -14.01 -1.42
CA LYS A 105 14.20 -14.79 -0.75
C LYS A 105 14.29 -14.67 0.77
N GLY A 106 15.51 -14.78 1.33
CA GLY A 106 15.72 -14.58 2.76
C GLY A 106 15.31 -13.18 3.25
N VAL A 107 15.61 -12.14 2.46
CA VAL A 107 15.20 -10.76 2.77
C VAL A 107 13.69 -10.55 2.65
N LEU A 108 13.06 -11.08 1.61
CA LEU A 108 11.61 -11.03 1.42
C LEU A 108 10.88 -11.80 2.52
N LEU A 109 11.40 -12.96 2.91
CA LEU A 109 10.90 -13.72 4.06
C LEU A 109 11.02 -12.88 5.34
N ALA A 110 12.19 -12.30 5.63
CA ALA A 110 12.37 -11.43 6.79
C ALA A 110 11.41 -10.22 6.78
N PHE A 111 11.17 -9.63 5.61
CA PHE A 111 10.17 -8.59 5.40
C PHE A 111 8.75 -9.09 5.71
N GLN A 112 8.34 -10.23 5.14
CA GLN A 112 7.04 -10.83 5.38
C GLN A 112 6.86 -11.15 6.87
N TRP A 113 7.87 -11.68 7.55
CA TRP A 113 7.86 -11.85 9.00
C TRP A 113 7.76 -10.52 9.74
N ALA A 114 8.47 -9.47 9.32
CA ALA A 114 8.43 -8.15 9.96
C ALA A 114 7.03 -7.52 9.97
N PHE A 115 6.25 -7.73 8.90
CA PHE A 115 4.88 -7.21 8.77
C PHE A 115 3.79 -8.21 9.19
N SER A 116 4.03 -9.52 9.07
CA SER A 116 3.12 -10.57 9.55
C SER A 116 3.19 -10.74 11.06
N LEU A 117 4.32 -10.43 11.69
CA LEU A 117 4.41 -10.19 13.13
C LEU A 117 3.79 -8.82 13.45
N ASP A 118 2.49 -8.68 13.19
CA ASP A 118 1.70 -7.66 13.86
C ASP A 118 1.56 -8.08 15.33
N LEU A 119 2.66 -7.82 16.05
CA LEU A 119 2.97 -8.13 17.44
C LEU A 119 1.91 -7.62 18.44
N LEU A 120 0.93 -6.84 18.01
CA LEU A 120 -0.11 -6.30 18.88
C LEU A 120 -1.39 -7.14 18.95
N ASN A 121 -1.69 -8.00 17.98
CA ASN A 121 -2.97 -8.73 17.99
C ASN A 121 -2.85 -10.24 18.22
N GLU A 122 -1.79 -10.90 17.75
CA GLU A 122 -1.69 -12.36 17.81
C GLU A 122 -0.60 -12.83 18.78
N ALA A 123 0.62 -12.29 18.69
CA ALA A 123 1.67 -12.52 19.69
C ALA A 123 1.36 -11.87 21.05
N MET A 124 0.54 -10.81 21.05
CA MET A 124 0.04 -10.22 22.28
C MET A 124 -1.09 -11.04 22.91
N ARG A 125 -1.71 -12.05 22.28
CA ARG A 125 -2.71 -12.88 22.99
C ARG A 125 -2.08 -13.71 24.11
N PRO A 126 -1.01 -14.50 23.88
CA PRO A 126 -0.32 -15.19 24.97
C PRO A 126 0.35 -14.24 25.94
N ALA A 127 0.90 -13.11 25.48
CA ALA A 127 1.54 -12.13 26.37
C ALA A 127 0.52 -11.33 27.19
N ARG A 128 -0.65 -10.99 26.65
CA ARG A 128 -1.78 -10.31 27.32
C ARG A 128 -2.53 -11.28 28.21
N ASP A 129 -2.65 -12.55 27.82
CA ASP A 129 -3.14 -13.64 28.67
C ASP A 129 -2.16 -13.95 29.79
N ALA A 130 -0.86 -13.98 29.52
CA ALA A 130 0.17 -14.15 30.54
C ALA A 130 0.19 -12.93 31.46
N LEU A 131 0.11 -11.69 30.94
CA LEU A 131 -0.04 -10.48 31.74
C LEU A 131 -1.33 -10.50 32.55
N GLN A 132 -2.47 -10.89 31.97
CA GLN A 132 -3.75 -10.98 32.67
C GLN A 132 -3.72 -12.08 33.72
N ARG A 133 -3.16 -13.26 33.44
CA ARG A 133 -3.01 -14.36 34.40
C ARG A 133 -2.02 -14.00 35.50
N LEU A 134 -0.91 -13.33 35.18
CA LEU A 134 0.07 -12.84 36.14
C LEU A 134 -0.57 -11.72 37.00
N HIS A 135 -1.33 -10.79 36.40
CA HIS A 135 -2.03 -9.71 37.10
C HIS A 135 -3.20 -10.20 37.98
N THR A 136 -3.93 -11.22 37.54
CA THR A 136 -5.09 -11.76 38.28
C THR A 136 -4.73 -12.84 39.29
N ARG A 137 -3.71 -13.69 39.03
CA ARG A 137 -3.36 -14.84 39.91
C ARG A 137 -2.13 -14.62 40.79
N THR A 138 -1.13 -13.82 40.41
CA THR A 138 0.13 -13.68 41.18
C THR A 138 0.49 -12.25 41.58
N LEU A 139 0.08 -11.24 40.83
CA LEU A 139 0.38 -9.81 41.02
C LEU A 139 -0.86 -8.97 41.38
N GLY A 140 -1.94 -9.60 41.87
CA GLY A 140 -3.15 -8.90 42.31
C GLY A 140 -2.96 -8.10 43.61
N GLN A 141 -4.02 -7.99 44.42
CA GLN A 141 -4.11 -7.27 45.70
C GLN A 141 -2.82 -7.22 46.59
N PRO A 142 -2.04 -8.31 46.79
CA PRO A 142 -0.82 -8.28 47.60
C PRO A 142 0.35 -7.47 47.00
N TRP A 143 0.45 -7.34 45.67
CA TRP A 143 1.53 -6.61 45.01
C TRP A 143 1.44 -5.10 45.26
N LEU A 144 0.23 -4.55 45.20
CA LEU A 144 0.00 -3.11 45.40
C LEU A 144 0.32 -2.74 46.84
N LEU A 145 -0.04 -3.63 47.78
CA LEU A 145 0.32 -3.54 49.19
C LEU A 145 1.85 -3.61 49.40
N ALA A 146 2.57 -4.49 48.68
CA ALA A 146 4.03 -4.54 48.74
C ALA A 146 4.69 -3.24 48.23
N ALA A 147 4.19 -2.66 47.15
CA ALA A 147 4.68 -1.39 46.61
C ALA A 147 4.40 -0.21 47.57
N ILE A 148 3.20 -0.16 48.14
CA ILE A 148 2.81 0.88 49.11
C ILE A 148 3.61 0.75 50.42
N THR A 149 3.83 -0.47 50.92
CA THR A 149 4.61 -0.72 52.15
C THR A 149 6.09 -0.40 51.95
N THR A 150 6.69 -0.76 50.82
CA THR A 150 8.08 -0.41 50.50
C THR A 150 8.27 1.11 50.31
N LEU A 151 7.33 1.79 49.64
CA LEU A 151 7.27 3.26 49.59
C LEU A 151 7.12 3.88 50.98
N GLY A 152 6.25 3.32 51.82
CA GLY A 152 6.02 3.75 53.19
C GLY A 152 7.27 3.62 54.06
N LEU A 153 7.93 2.45 54.01
CA LEU A 153 9.20 2.19 54.70
C LEU A 153 10.33 3.11 54.23
N TRP A 154 10.43 3.35 52.92
CA TRP A 154 11.41 4.26 52.36
C TRP A 154 11.16 5.71 52.79
N ALA A 155 9.90 6.15 52.79
CA ALA A 155 9.51 7.47 53.28
C ALA A 155 9.79 7.62 54.77
N LEU A 156 9.52 6.59 55.57
CA LEU A 156 9.80 6.59 57.00
C LEU A 156 11.30 6.71 57.28
N TRP A 157 12.11 5.90 56.60
CA TRP A 157 13.57 5.94 56.71
C TRP A 157 14.11 7.33 56.35
N ARG A 158 13.70 7.86 55.20
CA ARG A 158 14.27 9.10 54.68
C ARG A 158 13.73 10.35 55.39
N GLY A 159 12.49 10.30 55.87
CA GLY A 159 11.86 11.38 56.63
C GLY A 159 12.34 11.46 58.07
N ILE A 160 12.43 10.32 58.76
CA ILE A 160 12.78 10.27 60.19
C ILE A 160 14.30 10.21 60.40
N VAL A 161 15.01 9.35 59.67
CA VAL A 161 16.45 9.11 59.90
C VAL A 161 17.32 10.16 59.21
N GLN A 162 16.96 10.61 58.01
CA GLN A 162 17.75 11.59 57.26
C GLN A 162 17.31 13.06 57.43
N ARG A 163 16.20 13.33 58.15
CA ARG A 163 15.65 14.68 58.42
C ARG A 163 15.44 15.59 57.18
N ARG A 164 15.20 15.00 56.00
CA ARG A 164 14.98 15.76 54.75
C ARG A 164 13.51 15.75 54.34
N HIS A 165 12.68 16.50 55.06
CA HIS A 165 11.21 16.47 54.92
C HIS A 165 10.67 17.02 53.59
N THR A 166 11.35 17.99 52.97
CA THR A 166 10.90 18.60 51.70
C THR A 166 11.29 17.75 50.48
N GLU A 167 12.48 17.15 50.49
CA GLU A 167 12.95 16.26 49.42
C GLU A 167 12.18 14.93 49.37
N THR A 168 11.70 14.45 50.52
CA THR A 168 10.92 13.21 50.63
C THR A 168 9.50 13.34 50.11
N ALA A 169 8.82 14.46 50.36
CA ALA A 169 7.49 14.73 49.83
C ALA A 169 7.48 14.83 48.29
N ALA A 170 8.46 15.55 47.71
CA ALA A 170 8.65 15.59 46.26
C ALA A 170 9.04 14.21 45.69
N GLY A 171 9.84 13.45 46.44
CA GLY A 171 10.18 12.05 46.22
C GLY A 171 8.96 11.17 45.97
N LEU A 172 8.06 11.16 46.95
CA LEU A 172 6.83 10.38 46.97
C LEU A 172 5.83 10.82 45.91
N ALA A 173 5.62 12.13 45.75
CA ALA A 173 4.68 12.66 44.77
C ALA A 173 5.06 12.26 43.33
N ALA A 174 6.35 12.35 42.98
CA ALA A 174 6.83 11.94 41.67
C ALA A 174 6.77 10.42 41.46
N ALA A 175 7.04 9.61 42.49
CA ALA A 175 6.89 8.15 42.40
C ALA A 175 5.41 7.76 42.19
N ALA A 176 4.49 8.37 42.95
CA ALA A 176 3.05 8.15 42.81
C ALA A 176 2.54 8.59 41.42
N LEU A 177 2.99 9.75 40.90
CA LEU A 177 2.64 10.22 39.56
C LEU A 177 3.16 9.28 38.46
N MET A 178 4.39 8.78 38.58
CA MET A 178 4.95 7.81 37.62
C MET A 178 4.18 6.49 37.62
N MET A 179 3.86 5.96 38.79
CA MET A 179 3.04 4.74 38.92
C MET A 179 1.63 4.95 38.39
N ALA A 180 0.98 6.07 38.70
CA ALA A 180 -0.35 6.41 38.19
C ALA A 180 -0.37 6.59 36.67
N GLY A 181 0.63 7.28 36.10
CA GLY A 181 0.77 7.44 34.65
C GLY A 181 0.99 6.11 33.93
N ALA A 182 1.78 5.21 34.52
CA ALA A 182 2.01 3.90 33.93
C ALA A 182 0.79 2.97 34.04
N LEU A 183 0.05 3.02 35.16
CA LEU A 183 -1.24 2.35 35.32
C LEU A 183 -2.29 2.87 34.33
N PHE A 184 -2.31 4.18 34.07
CA PHE A 184 -3.20 4.80 33.09
C PHE A 184 -2.94 4.26 31.67
N VAL A 185 -1.68 4.14 31.28
CA VAL A 185 -1.29 3.56 29.97
C VAL A 185 -1.69 2.09 29.86
N ILE A 186 -1.57 1.30 30.94
CA ILE A 186 -1.91 -0.14 30.96
C ILE A 186 -3.41 -0.39 31.02
N ALA A 187 -4.17 0.44 31.75
CA ALA A 187 -5.61 0.29 31.90
C ALA A 187 -6.38 0.67 30.64
N ARG A 188 -5.81 1.54 29.78
CA ARG A 188 -6.44 1.99 28.54
C ARG A 188 -5.52 1.87 27.31
N PRO A 189 -5.07 0.65 26.96
CA PRO A 189 -4.08 0.45 25.89
C PRO A 189 -4.63 0.86 24.52
N ALA A 190 -5.95 0.75 24.30
CA ALA A 190 -6.59 1.13 23.05
C ALA A 190 -6.64 2.66 22.82
N GLU A 191 -6.75 3.45 23.90
CA GLU A 191 -6.83 4.92 23.81
C GLU A 191 -5.45 5.59 23.76
N THR A 192 -4.42 5.01 24.39
CA THR A 192 -3.08 5.65 24.48
C THR A 192 -2.07 5.13 23.45
N ILE A 193 -2.04 3.83 23.19
CA ILE A 193 -1.07 3.19 22.28
C ILE A 193 -1.75 2.76 20.97
N GLY A 194 -3.04 2.40 21.04
CA GLY A 194 -3.85 2.02 19.89
C GLY A 194 -3.98 3.13 18.84
N ALA A 195 -4.12 4.40 19.24
CA ALA A 195 -4.20 5.54 18.31
C ALA A 195 -2.88 5.79 17.57
N LEU A 196 -1.75 5.70 18.27
CA LEU A 196 -0.41 5.89 17.69
C LEU A 196 -0.03 4.74 16.75
N SER A 197 -0.37 3.49 17.14
CA SER A 197 -0.12 2.31 16.32
C SER A 197 -1.06 2.22 15.12
N LYS A 198 -2.35 2.57 15.27
CA LYS A 198 -3.29 2.66 14.14
C LYS A 198 -2.87 3.76 13.18
N GLY A 199 -2.54 4.96 13.67
CA GLY A 199 -2.04 6.04 12.81
C GLY A 199 -0.78 5.67 12.02
N ALA A 200 0.17 4.96 12.64
CA ALA A 200 1.36 4.49 11.92
C ALA A 200 1.05 3.40 10.89
N ASN A 201 0.19 2.42 11.24
CA ASN A 201 -0.20 1.34 10.32
C ASN A 201 -1.09 1.86 9.18
N ASP A 202 -2.03 2.76 9.46
CA ASP A 202 -2.95 3.36 8.48
C ASP A 202 -2.19 4.27 7.50
N VAL A 203 -1.18 5.00 7.97
CA VAL A 203 -0.27 5.77 7.10
C VAL A 203 0.58 4.82 6.25
N SER A 204 1.21 3.81 6.84
CA SER A 204 2.02 2.84 6.08
C SER A 204 1.20 2.02 5.08
N LEU A 205 -0.02 1.60 5.45
CA LEU A 205 -0.94 0.89 4.57
C LEU A 205 -1.54 1.83 3.50
N GLY A 206 -1.77 3.11 3.83
CA GLY A 206 -2.16 4.14 2.86
C GLY A 206 -1.09 4.37 1.78
N PHE A 207 0.18 4.41 2.16
CA PHE A 207 1.30 4.52 1.22
C PHE A 207 1.53 3.23 0.41
N LEU A 208 1.40 2.05 1.04
CA LEU A 208 1.55 0.76 0.34
C LEU A 208 0.38 0.46 -0.61
N SER A 209 -0.85 0.87 -0.26
CA SER A 209 -2.03 0.73 -1.14
C SER A 209 -2.08 1.76 -2.27
N GLY A 210 -1.38 2.89 -2.14
CA GLY A 210 -1.14 3.81 -3.26
C GLY A 210 -0.15 3.27 -4.30
N ALA A 211 0.71 2.32 -3.91
CA ALA A 211 1.73 1.73 -4.78
C ALA A 211 1.39 0.34 -5.34
N ALA A 212 0.50 -0.40 -4.67
CA ALA A 212 0.00 -1.70 -5.12
C ALA A 212 -1.53 -1.66 -5.21
N ASP A 213 -2.06 -1.96 -6.41
CA ASP A 213 -3.49 -1.92 -6.81
C ASP A 213 -4.47 -1.73 -5.65
N GLY A 214 -4.85 -0.46 -5.48
CA GLY A 214 -5.40 0.08 -4.25
C GLY A 214 -6.70 -0.56 -3.78
N THR A 215 -6.64 -1.22 -2.62
CA THR A 215 -7.75 -1.32 -1.67
C THR A 215 -7.22 -1.43 -0.24
N LEU A 216 -7.72 -0.57 0.67
CA LEU A 216 -7.35 -0.52 2.09
C LEU A 216 -7.91 -1.70 2.93
N THR A 217 -8.65 -2.62 2.30
CA THR A 217 -9.49 -3.61 3.00
C THR A 217 -8.84 -4.99 3.13
N ARG A 218 -7.69 -5.27 2.50
CA ARG A 218 -7.02 -6.60 2.56
C ARG A 218 -5.48 -6.53 2.62
N PRO A 219 -4.85 -6.37 3.81
CA PRO A 219 -3.40 -6.17 3.95
C PRO A 219 -2.56 -7.35 3.43
N ALA A 220 -3.02 -8.59 3.59
CA ALA A 220 -2.32 -9.77 3.08
C ALA A 220 -2.17 -9.75 1.55
N ARG A 221 -3.18 -9.22 0.83
CA ARG A 221 -3.17 -9.13 -0.63
C ARG A 221 -2.21 -8.03 -1.09
N THR A 222 -2.15 -6.90 -0.38
CA THR A 222 -1.18 -5.82 -0.65
C THR A 222 0.26 -6.31 -0.45
N ILE A 223 0.56 -7.02 0.64
CA ILE A 223 1.90 -7.56 0.90
C ILE A 223 2.30 -8.59 -0.16
N ALA A 224 1.39 -9.47 -0.56
CA ALA A 224 1.63 -10.43 -1.64
C ALA A 224 1.89 -9.74 -2.98
N GLY A 225 1.08 -8.72 -3.33
CA GLY A 225 1.26 -7.91 -4.52
C GLY A 225 2.62 -7.21 -4.55
N SER A 226 3.02 -6.54 -3.45
CA SER A 226 4.32 -5.89 -3.35
C SER A 226 5.49 -6.88 -3.43
N SER A 227 5.40 -8.03 -2.75
CA SER A 227 6.46 -9.05 -2.78
C SER A 227 6.67 -9.62 -4.19
N ARG A 228 5.57 -9.90 -4.90
CA ARG A 228 5.61 -10.35 -6.30
C ARG A 228 6.17 -9.26 -7.21
N GLN A 229 5.76 -8.01 -7.05
CA GLN A 229 6.30 -6.90 -7.85
C GLN A 229 7.81 -6.73 -7.66
N ILE A 230 8.32 -6.85 -6.43
CA ILE A 230 9.77 -6.84 -6.16
C ILE A 230 10.44 -8.02 -6.84
N PHE A 231 9.90 -9.22 -6.71
CA PHE A 231 10.46 -10.41 -7.35
C PHE A 231 10.48 -10.29 -8.88
N ASP A 232 9.39 -9.83 -9.49
CA ASP A 232 9.33 -9.64 -10.93
C ASP A 232 10.34 -8.61 -11.42
N ALA A 233 10.48 -7.49 -10.70
CA ALA A 233 11.44 -6.44 -11.03
C ALA A 233 12.90 -6.87 -10.83
N VAL A 234 13.19 -7.61 -9.76
CA VAL A 234 14.56 -7.93 -9.29
C VAL A 234 15.06 -9.30 -9.76
N VAL A 235 14.16 -10.22 -10.11
CA VAL A 235 14.50 -11.59 -10.51
C VAL A 235 14.03 -11.90 -11.92
N LEU A 236 12.71 -11.86 -12.18
CA LEU A 236 12.15 -12.35 -13.44
C LEU A 236 12.67 -11.56 -14.64
N ARG A 237 12.61 -10.21 -14.58
CA ARG A 237 13.08 -9.36 -15.68
C ARG A 237 14.60 -9.44 -15.89
N PRO A 238 15.46 -9.34 -14.85
CA PRO A 238 16.89 -9.56 -15.04
C PRO A 238 17.23 -10.97 -15.53
N TRP A 239 16.53 -12.01 -15.08
CA TRP A 239 16.69 -13.37 -15.59
C TRP A 239 16.38 -13.45 -17.08
N CYS A 240 15.28 -12.82 -17.53
CA CYS A 240 14.96 -12.69 -18.95
C CYS A 240 16.05 -11.96 -19.74
N ALA A 241 16.60 -10.86 -19.21
CA ALA A 241 17.69 -10.13 -19.85
C ALA A 241 18.96 -10.99 -19.98
N MET A 242 19.31 -11.78 -18.97
CA MET A 242 20.52 -12.61 -18.98
C MET A 242 20.39 -13.89 -19.81
N ASN A 243 19.19 -14.44 -19.97
CA ASN A 243 18.96 -15.65 -20.78
C ASN A 243 18.57 -15.35 -22.22
N PHE A 244 17.97 -14.20 -22.51
CA PHE A 244 17.42 -13.91 -23.84
C PHE A 244 17.85 -12.56 -24.43
N ALA A 245 18.64 -11.77 -23.70
CA ALA A 245 19.03 -10.39 -24.04
C ALA A 245 17.85 -9.40 -24.24
N ASP A 246 16.61 -9.87 -24.17
CA ASP A 246 15.38 -9.11 -24.42
C ASP A 246 14.29 -9.51 -23.43
N VAL A 247 13.96 -8.58 -22.53
CA VAL A 247 12.95 -8.78 -21.48
C VAL A 247 11.55 -8.81 -22.07
N THR A 248 11.27 -7.95 -23.04
CA THR A 248 9.94 -7.83 -23.66
C THR A 248 9.59 -9.11 -24.42
N TRP A 249 10.52 -9.65 -25.19
CA TRP A 249 10.36 -10.92 -25.89
C TRP A 249 10.13 -12.09 -24.91
N CYS A 250 10.89 -12.14 -23.82
CA CYS A 250 10.79 -13.19 -22.80
C CYS A 250 9.43 -13.19 -22.08
N LEU A 251 8.86 -12.01 -21.81
CA LEU A 251 7.58 -11.86 -21.12
C LEU A 251 6.36 -11.93 -22.06
N GLN A 252 6.57 -11.94 -23.37
CA GLN A 252 5.47 -12.12 -24.33
C GLN A 252 4.89 -13.53 -24.25
N LYS A 253 3.62 -13.64 -24.64
CA LYS A 253 2.92 -14.92 -24.75
C LYS A 253 3.66 -15.85 -25.73
N ALA A 254 3.89 -17.09 -25.32
CA ALA A 254 4.58 -18.06 -26.15
C ALA A 254 3.66 -18.59 -27.27
N PRO A 255 4.13 -18.71 -28.53
CA PRO A 255 3.28 -19.16 -29.63
C PRO A 255 2.87 -20.63 -29.44
N GLY A 256 1.58 -20.93 -29.50
CA GLY A 256 1.05 -22.29 -29.30
C GLY A 256 0.79 -22.68 -27.84
N ASP A 257 1.09 -21.82 -26.86
CA ASP A 257 0.82 -22.09 -25.44
C ASP A 257 0.03 -20.94 -24.80
N ARG A 258 -0.58 -21.22 -23.64
CA ARG A 258 -1.25 -20.25 -22.78
C ARG A 258 -0.28 -19.45 -21.92
N LEU A 259 0.94 -19.96 -21.73
CA LEU A 259 2.00 -19.34 -20.91
C LEU A 259 2.81 -18.27 -21.66
N THR A 260 3.54 -17.45 -20.91
CA THR A 260 4.62 -16.60 -21.46
C THR A 260 5.83 -17.45 -21.87
N ARG A 261 6.73 -16.93 -22.71
CA ARG A 261 7.96 -17.64 -23.07
C ARG A 261 8.79 -17.97 -21.82
N ALA A 262 8.93 -17.01 -20.90
CA ALA A 262 9.58 -17.23 -19.61
C ALA A 262 8.96 -18.42 -18.83
N GLU A 263 7.63 -18.40 -18.64
CA GLU A 263 6.93 -19.45 -17.88
C GLU A 263 6.99 -20.81 -18.56
N ARG A 264 7.10 -20.87 -19.89
CA ARG A 264 7.29 -22.12 -20.61
C ARG A 264 8.66 -22.75 -20.30
N TRP A 265 9.74 -21.96 -20.33
CA TRP A 265 11.07 -22.43 -19.90
C TRP A 265 11.10 -22.84 -18.42
N LEU A 266 10.47 -22.05 -17.55
CA LEU A 266 10.42 -22.29 -16.10
C LEU A 266 9.54 -23.49 -15.71
N ARG A 267 8.78 -24.08 -16.65
CA ARG A 267 8.03 -25.33 -16.41
C ARG A 267 8.97 -26.50 -16.11
N TYR A 268 10.19 -26.49 -16.65
CA TYR A 268 11.18 -27.54 -16.50
C TYR A 268 12.43 -27.03 -15.80
N ASP A 269 13.13 -27.91 -15.09
CA ASP A 269 14.38 -27.57 -14.41
C ASP A 269 15.50 -27.31 -15.44
N PRO A 270 16.48 -26.46 -15.14
CA PRO A 270 17.67 -26.29 -15.98
C PRO A 270 18.37 -27.64 -16.20
N ASP A 271 19.04 -27.81 -17.33
CA ASP A 271 19.77 -29.03 -17.69
C ASP A 271 18.88 -30.27 -17.97
N THR A 272 17.55 -30.11 -18.03
CA THR A 272 16.60 -31.19 -18.41
C THR A 272 16.41 -31.27 -19.92
N ARG A 273 16.10 -32.49 -20.42
CA ARG A 273 15.89 -32.73 -21.86
C ARG A 273 14.82 -31.83 -22.48
N PRO A 274 13.62 -31.63 -21.87
CA PRO A 274 12.60 -30.76 -22.45
C PRO A 274 13.03 -29.30 -22.60
N ARG A 275 13.75 -28.76 -21.61
CA ARG A 275 14.25 -27.39 -21.63
C ARG A 275 15.38 -27.20 -22.64
N THR A 276 16.29 -28.16 -22.75
CA THR A 276 17.37 -28.15 -23.75
C THR A 276 16.82 -28.37 -25.17
N ALA A 277 15.79 -29.19 -25.35
CA ALA A 277 15.13 -29.41 -26.64
C ALA A 277 14.50 -28.12 -27.20
N GLU A 278 13.87 -27.30 -26.33
CA GLU A 278 13.33 -26.01 -26.75
C GLU A 278 14.44 -25.05 -27.20
N TRP A 279 15.60 -25.05 -26.54
CA TRP A 279 16.76 -24.29 -27.02
C TRP A 279 17.28 -24.80 -28.37
N GLN A 280 17.41 -26.13 -28.53
CA GLN A 280 17.93 -26.76 -29.75
C GLN A 280 17.10 -26.40 -30.98
N ILE A 281 15.77 -26.45 -30.89
CA ILE A 281 14.87 -26.08 -31.99
C ILE A 281 14.96 -24.59 -32.34
N ILE A 282 15.23 -23.72 -31.37
CA ILE A 282 15.34 -22.28 -31.63
C ILE A 282 16.69 -21.94 -32.25
N ASP A 283 17.77 -22.60 -31.84
CA ASP A 283 19.08 -22.41 -32.47
C ASP A 283 19.15 -23.06 -33.86
N ASP A 284 18.61 -24.27 -34.00
CA ASP A 284 18.53 -25.03 -35.24
C ASP A 284 17.09 -25.53 -35.50
N PRO A 285 16.31 -24.81 -36.32
CA PRO A 285 14.93 -25.17 -36.65
C PRO A 285 14.75 -26.54 -37.32
N ASP A 286 15.81 -27.08 -37.93
CA ASP A 286 15.80 -28.37 -38.61
C ASP A 286 16.20 -29.53 -37.67
N SER A 287 16.51 -29.22 -36.39
CA SER A 287 16.84 -30.23 -35.39
C SER A 287 15.61 -31.02 -34.93
N GLU A 288 15.77 -32.34 -34.78
CA GLU A 288 14.77 -33.23 -34.19
C GLU A 288 15.21 -33.65 -32.77
N PRO A 289 15.02 -32.81 -31.73
CA PRO A 289 15.56 -33.09 -30.40
C PRO A 289 14.94 -34.31 -29.70
N TRP A 290 13.82 -34.83 -30.22
CA TRP A 290 13.09 -36.01 -29.71
C TRP A 290 13.62 -37.35 -30.24
N THR A 291 14.72 -37.38 -31.02
CA THR A 291 15.26 -38.62 -31.62
C THR A 291 16.55 -39.13 -30.98
N ASN A 292 16.98 -38.55 -29.86
CA ASN A 292 18.20 -38.98 -29.17
C ASN A 292 17.99 -40.26 -28.34
N GLN A 293 17.54 -41.34 -28.99
CA GLN A 293 17.68 -42.71 -28.46
C GLN A 293 18.89 -43.37 -29.14
N PRO A 294 19.81 -43.99 -28.39
CA PRO A 294 20.65 -45.04 -28.95
C PRO A 294 19.75 -46.26 -29.16
N ASP A 295 19.14 -46.40 -30.34
CA ASP A 295 18.48 -47.64 -30.74
C ASP A 295 19.55 -48.69 -31.03
N VAL A 296 20.17 -49.20 -29.97
CA VAL A 296 21.14 -50.28 -30.05
C VAL A 296 20.33 -51.58 -30.01
N LEU A 297 20.02 -52.10 -31.20
CA LEU A 297 19.61 -53.49 -31.44
C LEU A 297 18.27 -53.93 -30.82
N GLY A 298 17.30 -53.03 -30.61
CA GLY A 298 15.95 -53.42 -30.17
C GLY A 298 15.89 -54.03 -28.76
N ILE A 299 16.85 -53.71 -27.90
CA ILE A 299 16.88 -54.13 -26.49
C ILE A 299 16.35 -52.96 -25.65
N THR A 300 15.23 -53.14 -24.96
CA THR A 300 14.73 -52.18 -23.97
C THR A 300 15.66 -52.16 -22.75
N VAL A 301 16.50 -51.14 -22.68
CA VAL A 301 17.35 -50.88 -21.51
C VAL A 301 16.47 -50.28 -20.39
N PRO A 302 16.61 -50.72 -19.12
CA PRO A 302 15.90 -50.09 -17.99
C PRO A 302 16.18 -48.57 -17.94
N GLY A 303 15.14 -47.73 -17.88
CA GLY A 303 15.24 -46.26 -17.93
C GLY A 303 14.85 -45.62 -19.27
N THR A 304 14.51 -46.42 -20.29
CA THR A 304 13.99 -45.94 -21.60
C THR A 304 12.56 -45.40 -21.55
N ASP A 305 11.79 -45.82 -20.53
CA ASP A 305 10.46 -45.33 -20.19
C ASP A 305 10.44 -43.85 -19.78
N LEU A 306 11.42 -43.42 -18.98
CA LEU A 306 11.61 -42.01 -18.61
C LEU A 306 12.01 -41.16 -19.83
N LEU A 307 12.84 -41.70 -20.72
CA LEU A 307 13.24 -41.02 -21.95
C LEU A 307 12.07 -40.86 -22.93
N GLN A 308 11.17 -41.84 -23.00
CA GLN A 308 9.97 -41.77 -23.81
C GLN A 308 8.95 -40.77 -23.25
N ALA A 309 8.80 -40.71 -21.93
CA ALA A 309 7.98 -39.67 -21.27
C ALA A 309 8.53 -38.26 -21.55
N ASP A 310 9.85 -38.07 -21.48
CA ASP A 310 10.49 -36.80 -21.87
C ASP A 310 10.23 -36.45 -23.35
N ASP A 311 10.26 -37.43 -24.26
CA ASP A 311 10.02 -37.20 -25.69
C ASP A 311 8.57 -36.79 -25.96
N ASP A 312 7.61 -37.36 -25.24
CA ASP A 312 6.19 -36.97 -25.32
C ASP A 312 5.98 -35.56 -24.73
N ASP A 313 6.62 -35.23 -23.60
CA ASP A 313 6.61 -33.90 -23.00
C ASP A 313 7.21 -32.84 -23.96
N ILE A 314 8.31 -33.16 -24.64
CA ILE A 314 8.94 -32.32 -25.67
C ILE A 314 7.96 -32.04 -26.80
N ARG A 315 7.30 -33.09 -27.33
CA ARG A 315 6.33 -32.96 -28.43
C ARG A 315 5.15 -32.08 -28.02
N ASP A 316 4.61 -32.28 -26.83
CA ASP A 316 3.49 -31.50 -26.31
C ASP A 316 3.88 -30.03 -26.07
N GLN A 317 5.08 -29.78 -25.54
CA GLN A 317 5.61 -28.42 -25.33
C GLN A 317 5.80 -27.64 -26.63
N LEU A 318 6.24 -28.33 -27.69
CA LEU A 318 6.59 -27.72 -28.98
C LEU A 318 5.45 -27.82 -30.01
N ALA A 319 4.31 -28.39 -29.63
CA ALA A 319 3.15 -28.56 -30.50
C ALA A 319 2.70 -27.21 -31.10
N GLY A 320 2.82 -27.08 -32.42
CA GLY A 320 2.42 -25.87 -33.15
C GLY A 320 3.38 -24.67 -32.99
N TYR A 321 4.55 -24.86 -32.37
CA TYR A 321 5.59 -23.84 -32.28
C TYR A 321 6.49 -23.89 -33.53
N ARG A 322 6.69 -22.74 -34.17
CA ARG A 322 7.60 -22.60 -35.32
C ARG A 322 8.59 -21.46 -35.03
N PRO A 323 9.86 -21.77 -34.74
CA PRO A 323 10.85 -20.76 -34.42
C PRO A 323 11.16 -19.89 -35.65
N THR A 324 11.35 -18.60 -35.40
CA THR A 324 11.78 -17.64 -36.45
C THR A 324 13.26 -17.32 -36.31
N LYS A 325 13.90 -16.83 -37.38
CA LYS A 325 15.30 -16.36 -37.32
C LYS A 325 15.52 -15.27 -36.26
N ALA A 326 14.50 -14.46 -35.97
CA ALA A 326 14.57 -13.44 -34.94
C ALA A 326 14.57 -14.03 -33.52
N ASP A 327 13.99 -15.21 -33.31
CA ASP A 327 13.99 -15.91 -32.02
C ASP A 327 15.38 -16.51 -31.72
N ARG A 328 16.10 -16.96 -32.76
CA ARG A 328 17.48 -17.46 -32.66
C ARG A 328 18.43 -16.43 -32.06
N GLU A 329 18.37 -15.19 -32.54
CA GLU A 329 19.25 -14.11 -32.07
C GLU A 329 19.09 -13.84 -30.56
N ARG A 330 17.89 -14.13 -30.00
CA ARG A 330 17.58 -13.94 -28.58
C ARG A 330 18.22 -15.01 -27.70
N VAL A 331 18.22 -16.27 -28.13
CA VAL A 331 18.84 -17.38 -27.37
C VAL A 331 20.35 -17.48 -27.57
N GLU A 332 20.92 -16.78 -28.55
CA GLU A 332 22.37 -16.79 -28.84
C GLU A 332 23.22 -16.35 -27.64
N ILE A 333 22.67 -15.55 -26.72
CA ILE A 333 23.35 -15.13 -25.48
C ILE A 333 23.70 -16.32 -24.55
N GLN A 334 23.01 -17.45 -24.71
CA GLN A 334 23.24 -18.69 -23.95
C GLN A 334 24.38 -19.54 -24.53
N GLY A 335 24.85 -19.22 -25.74
CA GLY A 335 25.91 -19.93 -26.43
C GLY A 335 27.33 -19.42 -26.12
N LYS A 336 28.33 -20.09 -26.71
CA LYS A 336 29.76 -19.77 -26.54
C LYS A 336 30.10 -18.32 -26.94
N GLY A 337 29.53 -17.82 -28.04
CA GLY A 337 29.93 -16.56 -28.68
C GLY A 337 29.65 -15.28 -27.88
N LYS A 338 28.60 -15.27 -27.05
CA LYS A 338 28.15 -14.08 -26.30
C LYS A 338 28.39 -14.19 -24.79
N THR A 339 29.18 -15.17 -24.33
CA THR A 339 29.47 -15.38 -22.90
C THR A 339 30.06 -14.15 -22.21
N VAL A 340 30.98 -13.42 -22.86
CA VAL A 340 31.59 -12.21 -22.27
C VAL A 340 30.55 -11.10 -22.05
N VAL A 341 29.64 -10.90 -22.99
CA VAL A 341 28.54 -9.93 -22.88
C VAL A 341 27.62 -10.32 -21.72
N ARG A 342 27.29 -11.61 -21.61
CA ARG A 342 26.47 -12.14 -20.51
C ARG A 342 27.14 -11.92 -19.15
N VAL A 343 28.46 -12.12 -19.04
CA VAL A 343 29.21 -11.84 -17.81
C VAL A 343 29.16 -10.36 -17.44
N GLY A 344 29.37 -9.47 -18.40
CA GLY A 344 29.26 -8.03 -18.17
C GLY A 344 27.86 -7.61 -17.69
N LEU A 345 26.82 -8.15 -18.35
CA LEU A 345 25.42 -7.93 -17.99
C LEU A 345 25.10 -8.50 -16.60
N PHE A 346 25.58 -9.71 -16.29
CA PHE A 346 25.44 -10.32 -14.97
C PHE A 346 26.07 -9.46 -13.88
N CYS A 347 27.30 -8.98 -14.05
CA CYS A 347 27.96 -8.14 -13.04
C CYS A 347 27.17 -6.85 -12.77
N LEU A 348 26.61 -6.22 -13.80
CA LEU A 348 25.78 -5.02 -13.68
C LEU A 348 24.47 -5.31 -12.94
N ILE A 349 23.80 -6.41 -13.27
CA ILE A 349 22.57 -6.86 -12.60
C ILE A 349 22.87 -7.24 -11.15
N ALA A 350 23.88 -8.06 -10.91
CA ALA A 350 24.30 -8.50 -9.58
C ALA A 350 24.61 -7.32 -8.66
N LEU A 351 25.28 -6.27 -9.17
CA LEU A 351 25.56 -5.07 -8.41
C LEU A 351 24.28 -4.31 -8.01
N GLY A 352 23.32 -4.18 -8.92
CA GLY A 352 22.01 -3.58 -8.64
C GLY A 352 21.22 -4.40 -7.63
N MET A 353 21.12 -5.71 -7.86
CA MET A 353 20.40 -6.65 -7.00
C MET A 353 21.00 -6.70 -5.59
N ALA A 354 22.33 -6.67 -5.45
CA ALA A 354 22.99 -6.57 -4.15
C ALA A 354 22.59 -5.28 -3.41
N GLY A 355 22.46 -4.15 -4.11
CA GLY A 355 21.96 -2.90 -3.53
C GLY A 355 20.53 -3.05 -2.98
N CYS A 356 19.64 -3.69 -3.75
CA CYS A 356 18.27 -3.99 -3.33
C CYS A 356 18.23 -4.88 -2.08
N ILE A 357 18.93 -6.02 -2.11
CA ILE A 357 19.02 -6.99 -1.01
C ILE A 357 19.55 -6.31 0.26
N LEU A 358 20.64 -5.52 0.14
CA LEU A 358 21.22 -4.84 1.29
C LEU A 358 20.31 -3.76 1.86
N LEU A 359 19.63 -2.98 1.01
CA LEU A 359 18.72 -1.92 1.46
C LEU A 359 17.48 -2.49 2.16
N ILE A 360 16.74 -3.36 1.47
CA ILE A 360 15.51 -3.96 2.01
C ILE A 360 15.86 -4.84 3.21
N GLY A 361 16.94 -5.63 3.13
CA GLY A 361 17.40 -6.47 4.22
C GLY A 361 17.79 -5.66 5.46
N TRP A 362 18.50 -4.55 5.29
CA TRP A 362 18.85 -3.67 6.40
C TRP A 362 17.60 -3.02 7.04
N LEU A 363 16.66 -2.53 6.22
CA LEU A 363 15.41 -1.94 6.72
C LEU A 363 14.55 -2.98 7.46
N ALA A 364 14.30 -4.13 6.85
CA ALA A 364 13.52 -5.21 7.44
C ALA A 364 14.15 -5.70 8.76
N LEU A 365 15.47 -5.91 8.78
CA LEU A 365 16.20 -6.30 9.97
C LEU A 365 16.09 -5.23 11.09
N ARG A 366 16.16 -3.94 10.75
CA ARG A 366 15.96 -2.85 11.72
C ARG A 366 14.55 -2.85 12.29
N VAL A 367 13.52 -3.01 11.47
CA VAL A 367 12.12 -3.12 11.92
C VAL A 367 11.96 -4.31 12.88
N LEU A 368 12.52 -5.47 12.53
CA LEU A 368 12.50 -6.66 13.37
C LEU A 368 13.23 -6.45 14.71
N LEU A 369 14.46 -5.91 14.69
CA LEU A 369 15.23 -5.65 15.91
C LEU A 369 14.50 -4.66 16.84
N GLN A 370 13.93 -3.58 16.29
CA GLN A 370 13.16 -2.63 17.10
C GLN A 370 11.85 -3.24 17.61
N GLY A 371 11.19 -4.09 16.83
CA GLY A 371 10.03 -4.87 17.27
C GLY A 371 10.36 -5.81 18.42
N LEU A 372 11.45 -6.58 18.31
CA LEU A 372 11.94 -7.47 19.36
C LEU A 372 12.35 -6.68 20.61
N LEU A 373 13.08 -5.58 20.46
CA LEU A 373 13.46 -4.71 21.57
C LEU A 373 12.22 -4.16 22.29
N THR A 374 11.22 -3.72 21.55
CA THR A 374 9.94 -3.25 22.11
C THR A 374 9.26 -4.37 22.89
N LEU A 375 9.20 -5.60 22.33
CA LEU A 375 8.64 -6.76 23.01
C LEU A 375 9.38 -7.09 24.31
N VAL A 376 10.71 -7.13 24.29
CA VAL A 376 11.55 -7.41 25.47
C VAL A 376 11.36 -6.33 26.53
N LEU A 377 11.32 -5.06 26.14
CA LEU A 377 11.08 -3.95 27.07
C LEU A 377 9.67 -3.98 27.65
N LEU A 378 8.68 -4.41 26.87
CA LEU A 378 7.29 -4.56 27.32
C LEU A 378 7.13 -5.77 28.25
N LEU A 379 7.87 -6.86 28.03
CA LEU A 379 7.94 -7.99 28.95
C LEU A 379 8.57 -7.59 30.30
N ALA A 380 9.52 -6.65 30.30
CA ALA A 380 10.10 -6.07 31.51
C ALA A 380 9.19 -5.03 32.21
N ALA A 381 8.05 -4.65 31.60
CA ALA A 381 7.17 -3.61 32.12
C ALA A 381 6.71 -3.88 33.57
N PRO A 382 6.27 -5.09 33.97
CA PRO A 382 5.85 -5.33 35.35
C PRO A 382 6.94 -4.96 36.36
N VAL A 383 8.15 -5.48 36.19
CA VAL A 383 9.26 -5.18 37.12
C VAL A 383 9.60 -3.70 37.13
N MET A 384 9.58 -3.04 35.97
CA MET A 384 9.92 -1.62 35.83
C MET A 384 8.87 -0.68 36.45
N LEU A 385 7.60 -1.08 36.53
CA LEU A 385 6.55 -0.31 37.22
C LEU A 385 6.80 -0.17 38.71
N LEU A 386 7.53 -1.12 39.33
CA LEU A 386 7.92 -1.06 40.73
C LEU A 386 9.17 -0.21 40.94
N ALA A 387 9.97 0.03 39.90
CA ALA A 387 11.23 0.74 40.04
C ALA A 387 11.05 2.10 40.75
N PRO A 388 10.05 2.96 40.43
CA PRO A 388 9.85 4.22 41.15
C PRO A 388 9.66 4.10 42.66
N ALA A 389 9.17 2.96 43.17
CA ALA A 389 8.97 2.72 44.61
C ALA A 389 10.29 2.59 45.39
N PHE A 390 11.39 2.23 44.72
CA PHE A 390 12.73 2.08 45.33
C PHE A 390 13.53 3.39 45.39
N GLY A 391 12.86 4.54 45.37
CA GLY A 391 13.47 5.86 45.54
C GLY A 391 14.16 6.41 44.28
N GLU A 392 15.23 7.20 44.47
CA GLU A 392 15.87 7.97 43.39
C GLU A 392 16.43 7.10 42.27
N HIS A 393 17.12 6.03 42.64
CA HIS A 393 17.74 5.09 41.70
C HIS A 393 16.67 4.41 40.84
N GLY A 394 15.59 3.98 41.48
CA GLY A 394 14.48 3.33 40.82
C GLY A 394 13.70 4.23 39.84
N ARG A 395 13.54 5.52 40.15
CA ARG A 395 12.95 6.50 39.20
C ARG A 395 13.82 6.76 37.98
N ARG A 396 15.15 6.79 38.15
CA ARG A 396 16.08 6.89 37.01
C ARG A 396 16.03 5.65 36.13
N LEU A 397 15.91 4.47 36.74
CA LEU A 397 15.71 3.21 36.01
C LEU A 397 14.39 3.22 35.23
N PHE A 398 13.27 3.60 35.86
CA PHE A 398 11.98 3.72 35.19
C PHE A 398 12.02 4.70 34.02
N THR A 399 12.54 5.89 34.23
CA THR A 399 12.64 6.91 33.16
C THR A 399 13.58 6.49 32.04
N GLY A 400 14.68 5.80 32.36
CA GLY A 400 15.59 5.22 31.36
C GLY A 400 14.93 4.10 30.55
N TRP A 401 14.20 3.20 31.21
CA TRP A 401 13.42 2.15 30.56
C TRP A 401 12.31 2.74 29.68
N ALA A 402 11.51 3.68 30.20
CA ALA A 402 10.41 4.31 29.47
C ALA A 402 10.91 5.06 28.23
N LYS A 403 12.04 5.78 28.34
CA LYS A 403 12.70 6.41 27.19
C LYS A 403 13.14 5.39 26.15
N LYS A 404 13.74 4.27 26.57
CA LYS A 404 14.16 3.19 25.65
C LYS A 404 12.96 2.53 24.97
N LEU A 405 11.87 2.32 25.70
CA LEU A 405 10.63 1.73 25.15
C LEU A 405 10.02 2.65 24.10
N LEU A 406 9.87 3.93 24.41
CA LEU A 406 9.35 4.93 23.48
C LEU A 406 10.26 5.07 22.25
N ALA A 407 11.58 5.16 22.47
CA ALA A 407 12.55 5.27 21.38
C ALA A 407 12.52 4.04 20.47
N ALA A 408 12.42 2.83 21.02
CA ALA A 408 12.32 1.60 20.23
C ALA A 408 11.02 1.54 19.41
N ALA A 409 9.88 1.91 20.02
CA ALA A 409 8.59 1.93 19.34
C ALA A 409 8.56 2.96 18.20
N VAL A 410 9.05 4.18 18.45
CA VAL A 410 9.15 5.25 17.44
C VAL A 410 10.13 4.85 16.34
N ALA A 411 11.31 4.30 16.68
CA ALA A 411 12.28 3.83 15.70
C ALA A 411 11.69 2.74 14.80
N LYS A 412 10.94 1.78 15.36
CA LYS A 412 10.23 0.75 14.57
C LYS A 412 9.30 1.41 13.53
N ALA A 413 8.48 2.36 13.97
CA ALA A 413 7.54 3.06 13.09
C ALA A 413 8.26 3.84 11.98
N ILE A 414 9.35 4.54 12.31
CA ILE A 414 10.17 5.27 11.32
C ILE A 414 10.76 4.31 10.28
N TYR A 415 11.35 3.19 10.70
CA TYR A 415 11.92 2.22 9.77
C TYR A 415 10.87 1.54 8.91
N ALA A 416 9.68 1.24 9.46
CA ALA A 416 8.57 0.67 8.71
C ALA A 416 8.03 1.66 7.66
N LEU A 417 7.92 2.94 8.00
CA LEU A 417 7.54 4.01 7.07
C LEU A 417 8.57 4.17 5.95
N LEU A 418 9.87 4.20 6.27
CA LEU A 418 10.94 4.27 5.27
C LEU A 418 10.89 3.09 4.30
N LEU A 419 10.65 1.88 4.83
CA LEU A 419 10.50 0.69 4.02
C LEU A 419 9.29 0.79 3.08
N ALA A 420 8.13 1.23 3.58
CA ALA A 420 6.96 1.48 2.75
C ALA A 420 7.23 2.50 1.62
N ILE A 421 7.93 3.61 1.92
CA ILE A 421 8.30 4.62 0.92
C ILE A 421 9.24 4.04 -0.13
N VAL A 422 10.27 3.27 0.28
CA VAL A 422 11.20 2.63 -0.65
C VAL A 422 10.48 1.67 -1.60
N LEU A 423 9.54 0.89 -1.08
CA LEU A 423 8.72 -0.03 -1.88
C LEU A 423 7.80 0.73 -2.85
N ALA A 424 7.20 1.84 -2.41
CA ALA A 424 6.35 2.66 -3.25
C ALA A 424 7.11 3.29 -4.40
N ILE A 425 8.29 3.87 -4.13
CA ILE A 425 9.16 4.43 -5.17
C ILE A 425 9.59 3.33 -6.15
N ASN A 426 9.93 2.14 -5.65
CA ASN A 426 10.28 1.01 -6.52
C ASN A 426 9.15 0.64 -7.49
N GLY A 427 7.90 0.65 -7.01
CA GLY A 427 6.73 0.41 -7.85
C GLY A 427 6.53 1.47 -8.93
N ILE A 428 6.72 2.75 -8.58
CA ILE A 428 6.62 3.87 -9.52
C ILE A 428 7.71 3.76 -10.59
N VAL A 429 8.97 3.51 -10.19
CA VAL A 429 10.09 3.39 -11.13
C VAL A 429 9.89 2.20 -12.06
N ALA A 430 9.38 1.07 -11.55
CA ALA A 430 9.06 -0.10 -12.38
C ALA A 430 7.97 0.17 -13.43
N GLY A 431 7.10 1.15 -13.21
CA GLY A 431 6.09 1.60 -14.17
C GLY A 431 6.66 2.33 -15.39
N LEU A 432 7.90 2.82 -15.33
CA LEU A 432 8.55 3.55 -16.43
C LEU A 432 9.00 2.66 -17.61
N ASP A 433 8.89 1.34 -17.47
CA ASP A 433 9.29 0.37 -18.49
C ASP A 433 8.42 0.39 -19.76
N THR A 434 7.31 1.14 -19.74
CA THR A 434 6.51 1.40 -20.95
C THR A 434 7.18 2.37 -21.92
N ASP A 435 7.94 3.32 -21.39
CA ASP A 435 8.49 4.44 -22.17
C ASP A 435 10.03 4.39 -22.29
N LEU A 436 10.69 3.72 -21.34
CA LEU A 436 12.15 3.60 -21.28
C LEU A 436 12.60 2.15 -21.49
N PRO A 437 13.79 1.91 -22.09
CA PRO A 437 14.38 0.58 -22.11
C PRO A 437 14.55 0.01 -20.70
N TRP A 438 14.21 -1.27 -20.51
CA TRP A 438 14.32 -1.96 -19.22
C TRP A 438 15.66 -1.73 -18.50
N LEU A 439 16.78 -1.77 -19.24
CA LEU A 439 18.11 -1.58 -18.66
C LEU A 439 18.27 -0.17 -18.04
N ALA A 440 17.67 0.86 -18.63
CA ALA A 440 17.69 2.21 -18.08
C ALA A 440 16.88 2.29 -16.77
N VAL A 441 15.70 1.68 -16.74
CA VAL A 441 14.86 1.58 -15.53
C VAL A 441 15.60 0.81 -14.43
N TRP A 442 16.29 -0.28 -14.79
CA TRP A 442 17.13 -1.05 -13.87
C TRP A 442 18.27 -0.22 -13.28
N LEU A 443 18.98 0.56 -14.10
CA LEU A 443 20.08 1.41 -13.64
C LEU A 443 19.58 2.51 -12.69
N VAL A 444 18.44 3.14 -13.01
CA VAL A 444 17.80 4.12 -12.10
C VAL A 444 17.45 3.47 -10.76
N SER A 445 16.86 2.26 -10.79
CA SER A 445 16.53 1.50 -9.59
C SER A 445 17.77 1.13 -8.77
N ALA A 446 18.84 0.68 -9.43
CA ALA A 446 20.12 0.35 -8.79
C ALA A 446 20.77 1.56 -8.13
N VAL A 447 20.82 2.71 -8.84
CA VAL A 447 21.31 3.98 -8.29
C VAL A 447 20.47 4.44 -7.11
N PHE A 448 19.15 4.30 -7.19
CA PHE A 448 18.25 4.60 -6.08
C PHE A 448 18.55 3.73 -4.85
N TRP A 449 18.61 2.40 -4.99
CA TRP A 449 18.87 1.52 -3.84
C TRP A 449 20.22 1.78 -3.19
N TRP A 450 21.28 1.93 -3.99
CA TRP A 450 22.61 2.26 -3.48
C TRP A 450 22.66 3.67 -2.88
N GLY A 451 22.01 4.64 -3.51
CA GLY A 451 21.93 6.02 -3.04
C GLY A 451 21.29 6.11 -1.66
N VAL A 452 20.12 5.48 -1.49
CA VAL A 452 19.43 5.41 -0.19
C VAL A 452 20.28 4.67 0.83
N LEU A 453 20.88 3.53 0.45
CA LEU A 453 21.71 2.75 1.37
C LEU A 453 22.94 3.54 1.85
N LEU A 454 23.61 4.28 0.97
CA LEU A 454 24.80 5.07 1.31
C LEU A 454 24.45 6.33 2.11
N LYS A 455 23.32 6.98 1.81
CA LYS A 455 22.84 8.19 2.48
C LYS A 455 21.95 7.91 3.70
N ARG A 456 21.77 6.66 4.09
CA ARG A 456 20.88 6.24 5.19
C ARG A 456 21.10 7.01 6.49
N ASP A 457 22.34 7.31 6.87
CA ASP A 457 22.64 7.99 8.15
C ASP A 457 22.25 9.47 8.10
N GLU A 458 22.37 10.12 6.92
CA GLU A 458 21.96 11.50 6.68
C GLU A 458 20.43 11.62 6.59
N LEU A 459 19.78 10.67 5.90
CA LEU A 459 18.32 10.58 5.81
C LEU A 459 17.70 10.37 7.21
N LEU A 460 18.24 9.42 7.97
CA LEU A 460 17.81 9.21 9.36
C LEU A 460 18.13 10.40 10.25
N GLY A 461 19.27 11.08 10.04
CA GLY A 461 19.63 12.31 10.74
C GLY A 461 18.56 13.38 10.58
N TRP A 462 18.12 13.64 9.34
CA TRP A 462 17.06 14.62 9.04
C TRP A 462 15.70 14.23 9.62
N LEU A 463 15.34 12.95 9.59
CA LEU A 463 14.12 12.43 10.22
C LEU A 463 14.20 12.43 11.76
N SER A 464 15.40 12.32 12.33
CA SER A 464 15.66 12.32 13.78
C SER A 464 15.97 13.71 14.34
N LEU A 465 16.01 14.75 13.51
CA LEU A 465 16.30 16.16 13.84
C LEU A 465 15.20 16.82 14.70
N GLY A 466 14.25 16.02 15.22
CA GLY A 466 13.36 16.38 16.32
C GLY A 466 13.65 15.66 17.65
N THR A 467 14.61 14.72 17.73
CA THR A 467 14.70 13.78 18.87
C THR A 467 16.09 13.42 19.43
N GLN A 468 17.23 13.86 18.89
CA GLN A 468 18.56 13.70 19.53
C GLN A 468 19.57 14.61 18.80
N ASP A 469 20.46 15.40 19.38
CA ASP A 469 21.08 15.43 20.71
C ASP A 469 21.59 16.87 20.93
N ASP A 470 21.24 17.54 22.03
CA ASP A 470 22.22 18.37 22.73
C ASP A 470 21.80 18.72 24.18
N LYS A 471 22.84 18.82 25.00
CA LYS A 471 22.88 18.86 26.47
C LYS A 471 21.77 19.65 27.18
N SER A 472 21.09 18.95 28.09
CA SER A 472 20.68 19.40 29.43
C SER A 472 20.40 20.91 29.60
N ASN A 473 19.30 21.44 29.06
CA ASN A 473 18.61 22.62 29.65
C ASN A 473 17.32 23.06 28.94
N SER A 474 16.90 22.43 27.83
CA SER A 474 15.72 22.91 27.07
C SER A 474 14.37 22.55 27.70
N LEU A 475 14.25 21.40 28.37
CA LEU A 475 12.99 20.97 28.99
C LEU A 475 12.63 21.75 30.26
N ALA A 476 13.63 22.18 31.04
CA ALA A 476 13.41 23.10 32.15
C ALA A 476 12.91 24.45 31.60
N ARG A 477 13.45 24.92 30.48
CA ARG A 477 13.05 26.17 29.84
C ARG A 477 11.64 26.10 29.25
N ALA A 478 11.23 24.97 28.67
CA ALA A 478 9.86 24.75 28.20
C ALA A 478 8.85 24.64 29.37
N TYR A 479 9.23 24.00 30.47
CA TYR A 479 8.41 23.91 31.68
C TYR A 479 8.25 25.26 32.41
N TYR A 480 9.29 26.09 32.43
CA TYR A 480 9.22 27.46 32.97
C TYR A 480 8.57 28.45 32.00
N ALA A 481 8.71 28.28 30.68
CA ALA A 481 8.05 29.12 29.67
C ALA A 481 6.53 28.89 29.64
N ALA A 482 6.06 27.66 29.85
CA ALA A 482 4.63 27.35 29.95
C ALA A 482 3.98 27.86 31.25
N ARG A 483 4.77 28.25 32.25
CA ARG A 483 4.28 28.81 33.53
C ARG A 483 4.34 30.34 33.60
N MET A 484 5.00 30.99 32.64
CA MET A 484 5.12 32.45 32.55
C MET A 484 4.13 33.09 31.56
N THR A 485 3.21 32.33 30.97
CA THR A 485 2.15 32.83 30.07
C THR A 485 0.73 32.71 30.64
N ALA A 486 0.59 32.50 31.95
CA ALA A 486 -0.65 32.78 32.65
C ALA A 486 -0.70 34.29 32.97
N PRO A 487 -1.66 35.07 32.45
CA PRO A 487 -1.81 36.45 32.85
C PRO A 487 -2.31 36.51 34.30
N VAL A 488 -1.39 36.80 35.23
CA VAL A 488 -1.72 37.43 36.50
C VAL A 488 -1.95 38.91 36.21
N ALA A 489 -3.22 39.27 36.02
CA ALA A 489 -3.71 40.64 36.08
C ALA A 489 -5.02 40.54 36.88
N SER A 490 -5.20 41.16 38.05
CA SER A 490 -4.66 42.41 38.53
C SER A 490 -4.58 42.39 40.06
N ALA A 491 -3.39 42.64 40.59
CA ALA A 491 -3.25 43.26 41.89
C ALA A 491 -2.15 44.29 41.76
N LEU A 492 -2.40 45.44 42.37
CA LEU A 492 -1.48 46.53 42.68
C LEU A 492 -1.37 47.63 41.61
N THR A 493 -2.15 48.68 41.84
CA THR A 493 -1.57 50.01 41.95
C THR A 493 -2.17 50.75 43.15
N GLY A 494 -1.38 50.84 44.22
CA GLY A 494 -1.30 52.05 45.06
C GLY A 494 -2.18 52.13 46.30
N GLY A 495 -1.54 52.11 47.47
CA GLY A 495 -1.83 53.10 48.51
C GLY A 495 -2.71 52.67 49.69
N THR A 496 -2.02 52.25 50.76
CA THR A 496 -2.30 52.55 52.18
C THR A 496 -3.60 52.09 52.87
N ALA A 497 -3.37 51.34 53.96
CA ALA A 497 -4.00 51.49 55.28
C ALA A 497 -5.41 50.90 55.54
N THR A 498 -5.42 50.06 56.58
CA THR A 498 -6.44 49.86 57.64
C THR A 498 -7.79 49.20 57.33
N VAL A 499 -7.97 48.02 57.92
CA VAL A 499 -9.06 47.55 58.82
C VAL A 499 -10.52 47.98 58.51
N ALA A 500 -11.38 46.94 58.50
CA ALA A 500 -12.82 46.88 58.80
C ALA A 500 -13.86 47.15 57.69
N GLY A 501 -14.82 46.22 57.58
CA GLY A 501 -16.16 46.46 57.07
C GLY A 501 -16.52 45.71 55.78
N ALA A 502 -17.24 44.59 55.91
CA ALA A 502 -18.17 44.16 54.85
C ALA A 502 -19.28 45.24 54.70
N PRO A 503 -19.87 45.48 53.51
CA PRO A 503 -21.10 44.75 53.19
C PRO A 503 -21.42 44.51 51.68
N VAL A 504 -22.08 43.37 51.41
CA VAL A 504 -23.31 43.21 50.59
C VAL A 504 -23.35 43.62 49.09
N ALA A 505 -22.33 44.23 48.48
CA ALA A 505 -22.40 44.61 47.06
C ALA A 505 -22.13 43.47 46.03
N ALA A 506 -21.69 42.28 46.47
CA ALA A 506 -21.22 41.22 45.56
C ALA A 506 -22.31 40.28 45.03
N THR A 507 -23.50 40.26 45.64
CA THR A 507 -24.55 39.26 45.31
C THR A 507 -25.46 39.68 44.15
N LEU A 508 -25.57 40.98 43.82
CA LEU A 508 -26.37 41.42 42.68
C LEU A 508 -25.60 41.38 41.34
N VAL A 509 -24.28 41.63 41.36
CA VAL A 509 -23.43 41.57 40.15
C VAL A 509 -23.22 40.14 39.65
N ALA A 510 -23.13 39.15 40.56
CA ALA A 510 -22.98 37.74 40.21
C ALA A 510 -24.20 37.17 39.47
N SER A 511 -25.41 37.68 39.76
CA SER A 511 -26.65 37.21 39.11
C SER A 511 -26.83 37.75 37.67
N GLY A 512 -26.31 38.95 37.38
CA GLY A 512 -26.28 39.53 36.04
C GLY A 512 -25.19 38.91 35.15
N ALA A 513 -23.99 38.70 35.71
CA ALA A 513 -22.86 38.07 35.03
C ALA A 513 -23.09 36.57 34.73
N ALA A 514 -23.84 35.86 35.58
CA ALA A 514 -24.21 34.46 35.34
C ALA A 514 -25.22 34.30 34.19
N ARG A 515 -26.15 35.26 34.01
CA ARG A 515 -27.12 35.24 32.89
C ARG A 515 -26.45 35.53 31.56
N THR A 516 -25.54 36.52 31.50
CA THR A 516 -24.77 36.84 30.28
C THR A 516 -23.75 35.75 29.95
N ALA A 517 -23.11 35.12 30.94
CA ALA A 517 -22.23 33.98 30.70
C ALA A 517 -22.99 32.74 30.15
N HIS A 518 -24.25 32.56 30.54
CA HIS A 518 -25.07 31.44 30.05
C HIS A 518 -25.58 31.65 28.62
N THR A 519 -25.87 32.90 28.22
CA THR A 519 -26.25 33.23 26.84
C THR A 519 -25.07 33.03 25.88
N HIS A 520 -23.86 33.46 26.25
CA HIS A 520 -22.67 33.29 25.41
C HIS A 520 -22.27 31.82 25.24
N ARG A 521 -22.38 30.98 26.28
CA ARG A 521 -22.13 29.52 26.13
C ARG A 521 -23.10 28.84 25.18
N ARG A 522 -24.35 29.31 25.10
CA ARG A 522 -25.34 28.78 24.15
C ARG A 522 -25.01 29.21 22.73
N GLU A 523 -24.63 30.46 22.54
CA GLU A 523 -24.19 30.99 21.24
C GLU A 523 -22.92 30.30 20.72
N ASP A 524 -21.95 29.99 21.59
CA ASP A 524 -20.75 29.22 21.24
C ASP A 524 -21.10 27.80 20.80
N ALA A 525 -22.01 27.14 21.52
CA ALA A 525 -22.45 25.78 21.20
C ALA A 525 -23.29 25.74 19.91
N ASP A 526 -24.11 26.76 19.66
CA ASP A 526 -24.89 26.89 18.43
C ASP A 526 -23.96 27.11 17.22
N GLU A 527 -22.95 27.97 17.36
CA GLU A 527 -21.99 28.24 16.28
C GLU A 527 -21.08 27.02 16.02
N GLY A 528 -20.59 26.38 17.08
CA GLY A 528 -19.83 25.13 16.96
C GLY A 528 -20.62 24.01 16.28
N LEU A 529 -21.92 23.90 16.58
CA LEU A 529 -22.82 22.94 15.91
C LEU A 529 -23.00 23.26 14.42
N ARG A 530 -23.18 24.54 14.06
CA ARG A 530 -23.32 24.97 12.66
C ARG A 530 -22.06 24.68 11.84
N VAL A 531 -20.88 24.98 12.39
CA VAL A 531 -19.59 24.72 11.74
C VAL A 531 -19.32 23.22 11.61
N ALA A 532 -19.63 22.43 12.65
CA ALA A 532 -19.47 20.98 12.59
C ALA A 532 -20.44 20.33 11.58
N ALA A 533 -21.71 20.72 11.59
CA ALA A 533 -22.70 20.23 10.64
C ALA A 533 -22.37 20.61 9.18
N THR A 534 -21.89 21.83 8.93
CA THR A 534 -21.44 22.24 7.59
C THR A 534 -20.20 21.48 7.13
N THR A 535 -19.28 21.14 8.03
CA THR A 535 -18.10 20.34 7.70
C THR A 535 -18.51 18.93 7.27
N GLU A 536 -19.37 18.27 8.04
CA GLU A 536 -19.85 16.92 7.71
C GLU A 536 -20.67 16.89 6.41
N LEU A 537 -21.52 17.90 6.18
CA LEU A 537 -22.24 18.04 4.91
C LEU A 537 -21.32 18.31 3.72
N ARG A 538 -20.24 19.08 3.90
CA ARG A 538 -19.23 19.31 2.85
C ARG A 538 -18.46 18.05 2.52
N ASP A 539 -18.12 17.23 3.50
CA ASP A 539 -17.46 15.95 3.26
C ASP A 539 -18.37 15.00 2.47
N ARG A 540 -19.68 14.98 2.75
CA ARG A 540 -20.67 14.22 1.97
C ARG A 540 -20.85 14.77 0.56
N ALA A 541 -20.94 16.10 0.41
CA ALA A 541 -21.01 16.74 -0.89
C ALA A 541 -19.77 16.43 -1.75
N ARG A 542 -18.57 16.46 -1.14
CA ARG A 542 -17.33 16.08 -1.79
C ARG A 542 -17.34 14.62 -2.25
N ALA A 543 -17.76 13.70 -1.38
CA ALA A 543 -17.87 12.28 -1.73
C ALA A 543 -18.83 12.02 -2.91
N ARG A 544 -19.98 12.72 -2.96
CA ARG A 544 -20.91 12.63 -4.12
C ARG A 544 -20.28 13.16 -5.41
N LEU A 545 -19.60 14.30 -5.34
CA LEU A 545 -18.92 14.89 -6.49
C LEU A 545 -17.76 14.02 -6.98
N ASP A 546 -17.00 13.40 -6.08
CA ASP A 546 -15.93 12.45 -6.42
C ASP A 546 -16.49 11.21 -7.12
N HIS A 547 -17.60 10.64 -6.62
CA HIS A 547 -18.25 9.52 -7.28
C HIS A 547 -18.71 9.89 -8.70
N ARG A 548 -19.33 11.08 -8.86
CA ARG A 548 -19.72 11.61 -10.16
C ARG A 548 -18.53 11.83 -11.08
N TYR A 549 -17.40 12.31 -10.55
CA TYR A 549 -16.16 12.47 -11.31
C TYR A 549 -15.66 11.12 -11.83
N THR A 550 -15.56 10.10 -10.97
CA THR A 550 -15.12 8.76 -11.37
C THR A 550 -16.04 8.15 -12.45
N GLN A 551 -17.36 8.24 -12.26
CA GLN A 551 -18.33 7.73 -13.22
C GLN A 551 -18.23 8.44 -14.58
N LEU A 552 -18.12 9.78 -14.57
CA LEU A 552 -17.97 10.56 -15.81
C LEU A 552 -16.63 10.29 -16.50
N HIS A 553 -15.57 10.08 -15.73
CA HIS A 553 -14.25 9.75 -16.27
C HIS A 553 -14.26 8.37 -16.95
N GLU A 554 -14.85 7.36 -16.32
CA GLU A 554 -14.99 6.02 -16.90
C GLU A 554 -15.87 6.01 -18.15
N THR A 555 -17.00 6.71 -18.12
CA THR A 555 -17.89 6.81 -19.30
C THR A 555 -17.24 7.57 -20.46
N LEU A 556 -16.46 8.63 -20.19
CA LEU A 556 -15.73 9.37 -21.23
C LEU A 556 -14.59 8.56 -21.84
N THR A 557 -13.84 7.81 -21.03
CA THR A 557 -12.80 6.91 -21.55
C THR A 557 -13.40 5.78 -22.40
N ALA A 558 -14.51 5.19 -21.97
CA ALA A 558 -15.26 4.21 -22.76
C ALA A 558 -15.82 4.80 -24.07
N HIS A 559 -16.33 6.04 -24.03
CA HIS A 559 -16.77 6.77 -25.22
C HIS A 559 -15.61 7.03 -26.19
N ASP A 560 -14.45 7.47 -25.69
CA ASP A 560 -13.29 7.82 -26.52
C ASP A 560 -12.68 6.59 -27.20
N ASP A 561 -12.60 5.45 -26.50
CA ASP A 561 -12.21 4.16 -27.08
C ASP A 561 -13.23 3.67 -28.13
N ALA A 562 -14.52 3.73 -27.83
CA ALA A 562 -15.58 3.38 -28.79
C ALA A 562 -15.54 4.28 -30.03
N ARG A 563 -15.27 5.58 -29.85
CA ARG A 563 -15.13 6.55 -30.93
C ARG A 563 -13.90 6.28 -31.80
N ALA A 564 -12.75 5.97 -31.21
CA ALA A 564 -11.55 5.60 -31.95
C ALA A 564 -11.77 4.32 -32.77
N LYS A 565 -12.39 3.30 -32.16
CA LYS A 565 -12.73 2.03 -32.83
C LYS A 565 -13.73 2.22 -33.96
N THR A 566 -14.79 2.99 -33.77
CA THR A 566 -15.79 3.26 -34.82
C THR A 566 -15.19 4.05 -35.98
N GLN A 567 -14.27 4.99 -35.74
CA GLN A 567 -13.52 5.68 -36.79
C GLN A 567 -12.61 4.72 -37.56
N GLY A 568 -11.89 3.83 -36.87
CA GLY A 568 -11.06 2.79 -37.50
C GLY A 568 -11.87 1.82 -38.36
N LEU A 569 -13.01 1.36 -37.85
CA LEU A 569 -13.95 0.52 -38.60
C LEU A 569 -14.51 1.24 -39.83
N THR A 570 -14.83 2.53 -39.72
CA THR A 570 -15.31 3.34 -40.86
C THR A 570 -14.26 3.43 -41.97
N ARG A 571 -12.98 3.63 -41.62
CA ARG A 571 -11.88 3.61 -42.61
C ARG A 571 -11.79 2.24 -43.31
N ARG A 572 -11.89 1.14 -42.57
CA ARG A 572 -11.87 -0.22 -43.16
C ARG A 572 -13.07 -0.50 -44.05
N ILE A 573 -14.27 -0.07 -43.65
CA ILE A 573 -15.49 -0.18 -44.46
C ILE A 573 -15.33 0.58 -45.79
N THR A 574 -14.82 1.82 -45.76
CA THR A 574 -14.60 2.59 -47.00
C THR A 574 -13.53 1.97 -47.90
N THR A 575 -12.49 1.35 -47.35
CA THR A 575 -11.51 0.59 -48.14
C THR A 575 -12.15 -0.63 -48.80
N LEU A 576 -12.96 -1.40 -48.06
CA LEU A 576 -13.68 -2.54 -48.62
C LEU A 576 -14.69 -2.12 -49.71
N GLU A 577 -15.36 -0.98 -49.55
CA GLU A 577 -16.23 -0.43 -50.59
C GLU A 577 -15.46 -0.17 -51.89
N ARG A 578 -14.27 0.43 -51.82
CA ARG A 578 -13.40 0.58 -53.00
C ARG A 578 -13.02 -0.77 -53.62
N THR A 579 -12.73 -1.80 -52.82
CA THR A 579 -12.40 -3.14 -53.35
C THR A 579 -13.60 -3.80 -54.03
N ILE A 580 -14.81 -3.58 -53.53
CA ILE A 580 -16.05 -4.08 -54.14
C ILE A 580 -16.26 -3.41 -55.50
N ASP A 581 -16.08 -2.09 -55.57
CA ASP A 581 -16.21 -1.33 -56.82
C ASP A 581 -15.15 -1.73 -57.86
N GLN A 582 -13.91 -1.98 -57.42
CA GLN A 582 -12.85 -2.50 -58.28
C GLN A 582 -13.15 -3.90 -58.81
N ALA A 583 -13.65 -4.80 -57.95
CA ALA A 583 -14.05 -6.14 -58.36
C ALA A 583 -15.23 -6.12 -59.34
N GLU A 584 -16.20 -5.22 -59.15
CA GLU A 584 -17.32 -5.04 -60.08
C GLU A 584 -16.85 -4.51 -61.44
N ASN A 585 -15.94 -3.55 -61.46
CA ASN A 585 -15.34 -3.05 -62.70
C ASN A 585 -14.49 -4.11 -63.41
N ALA A 586 -13.79 -4.98 -62.67
CA ALA A 586 -13.03 -6.09 -63.22
C ALA A 586 -13.96 -7.16 -63.84
N GLU A 587 -15.06 -7.49 -63.16
CA GLU A 587 -16.11 -8.39 -63.66
C GLU A 587 -16.70 -7.89 -65.00
N ARG A 588 -16.98 -6.57 -65.09
CA ARG A 588 -17.49 -5.94 -66.32
C ARG A 588 -16.49 -5.94 -67.48
N ARG A 589 -15.18 -5.93 -67.19
CA ARG A 589 -14.10 -5.88 -68.20
C ARG A 589 -13.54 -7.25 -68.57
N ALA A 590 -13.89 -8.30 -67.82
CA ALA A 590 -13.36 -9.64 -68.00
C ALA A 590 -13.80 -10.29 -69.32
N ARG A 591 -12.82 -10.81 -70.07
CA ARG A 591 -13.00 -11.45 -71.38
C ARG A 591 -13.11 -12.97 -71.26
N THR A 592 -12.50 -13.57 -70.25
CA THR A 592 -12.57 -15.02 -69.98
C THR A 592 -13.59 -15.32 -68.87
N PRO A 593 -14.20 -16.52 -68.86
CA PRO A 593 -15.10 -16.94 -67.79
C PRO A 593 -14.40 -17.14 -66.44
N GLU A 594 -13.11 -17.51 -66.45
CA GLU A 594 -12.30 -17.69 -65.24
C GLU A 594 -12.05 -16.35 -64.53
N ASP A 595 -11.64 -15.30 -65.27
CA ASP A 595 -11.44 -13.95 -64.71
C ASP A 595 -12.72 -13.38 -64.08
N ARG A 596 -13.88 -13.72 -64.67
CA ARG A 596 -15.20 -13.36 -64.11
C ARG A 596 -15.48 -14.08 -62.79
N ALA A 597 -15.19 -15.37 -62.71
CA ALA A 597 -15.40 -16.15 -61.50
C ALA A 597 -14.53 -15.65 -60.33
N GLU A 598 -13.27 -15.32 -60.60
CA GLU A 598 -12.36 -14.76 -59.59
C GLU A 598 -12.79 -13.36 -59.12
N ALA A 599 -13.24 -12.50 -60.03
CA ALA A 599 -13.78 -11.18 -59.67
C ALA A 599 -15.06 -11.30 -58.83
N GLN A 600 -15.94 -12.26 -59.17
CA GLN A 600 -17.15 -12.55 -58.40
C GLN A 600 -16.84 -13.07 -57.00
N GLN A 601 -15.85 -13.95 -56.84
CA GLN A 601 -15.44 -14.47 -55.55
C GLN A 601 -14.88 -13.36 -54.66
N ARG A 602 -13.94 -12.56 -55.17
CA ARG A 602 -13.40 -11.38 -54.45
C ARG A 602 -14.50 -10.41 -54.00
N ARG A 603 -15.53 -10.21 -54.84
CA ARG A 603 -16.69 -9.38 -54.49
C ARG A 603 -17.52 -9.97 -53.35
N ARG A 604 -17.73 -11.28 -53.33
CA ARG A 604 -18.48 -11.98 -52.27
C ARG A 604 -17.75 -11.90 -50.93
N ASP A 605 -16.45 -12.15 -50.94
CA ASP A 605 -15.61 -12.13 -49.73
C ASP A 605 -15.55 -10.73 -49.13
N ALA A 606 -15.32 -9.70 -49.95
CA ALA A 606 -15.30 -8.30 -49.52
C ALA A 606 -16.66 -7.84 -48.95
N ARG A 607 -17.79 -8.30 -49.53
CA ARG A 607 -19.14 -8.02 -49.01
C ARG A 607 -19.40 -8.71 -47.67
N ALA A 608 -18.96 -9.96 -47.52
CA ALA A 608 -19.08 -10.70 -46.26
C ALA A 608 -18.27 -10.04 -45.14
N GLU A 609 -17.04 -9.61 -45.42
CA GLU A 609 -16.20 -8.89 -44.46
C GLU A 609 -16.80 -7.52 -44.10
N ARG A 610 -17.31 -6.77 -45.08
CA ARG A 610 -18.01 -5.49 -44.85
C ARG A 610 -19.21 -5.68 -43.92
N GLY A 611 -20.02 -6.73 -44.11
CA GLY A 611 -21.14 -7.05 -43.23
C GLY A 611 -20.72 -7.27 -41.77
N LYS A 612 -19.60 -7.98 -41.54
CA LYS A 612 -19.04 -8.19 -40.20
C LYS A 612 -18.58 -6.89 -39.55
N LEU A 613 -17.92 -6.00 -40.30
CA LEU A 613 -17.46 -4.70 -39.76
C LEU A 613 -18.62 -3.75 -39.44
N ILE A 614 -19.72 -3.79 -40.20
CA ILE A 614 -20.93 -3.01 -39.92
C ILE A 614 -21.59 -3.50 -38.62
N ALA A 615 -21.68 -4.82 -38.41
CA ALA A 615 -22.14 -5.39 -37.13
C ALA A 615 -21.19 -5.00 -35.97
N GLN A 616 -19.88 -5.07 -36.24
CA GLN A 616 -18.76 -4.47 -35.50
C GLN A 616 -19.12 -3.10 -34.90
N ARG A 617 -19.39 -2.17 -35.82
CA ARG A 617 -19.67 -0.77 -35.52
C ARG A 617 -20.99 -0.60 -34.76
N LYS A 618 -22.05 -1.31 -35.16
CA LYS A 618 -23.38 -1.21 -34.53
C LYS A 618 -23.36 -1.69 -33.08
N ALA A 619 -22.53 -2.68 -32.75
CA ALA A 619 -22.36 -3.15 -31.36
C ALA A 619 -21.67 -2.11 -30.45
N LEU A 620 -20.90 -1.18 -31.01
CA LEU A 620 -20.21 -0.12 -30.28
C LEU A 620 -21.04 1.17 -30.14
N GLU A 621 -22.10 1.32 -30.92
CA GLU A 621 -22.97 2.50 -30.94
C GLU A 621 -23.63 2.82 -29.59
N PRO A 622 -24.11 1.84 -28.78
CA PRO A 622 -24.68 2.12 -27.47
C PRO A 622 -23.69 2.68 -26.44
N ARG A 623 -22.38 2.58 -26.70
CA ARG A 623 -21.32 3.12 -25.82
C ARG A 623 -21.00 4.59 -26.14
N LEU A 624 -21.59 5.15 -27.19
CA LEU A 624 -21.36 6.53 -27.58
C LEU A 624 -22.33 7.47 -26.86
N MET A 625 -21.78 8.43 -26.13
CA MET A 625 -22.52 9.49 -25.45
C MET A 625 -23.06 10.55 -26.45
N PRO A 626 -24.24 11.14 -26.22
CA PRO A 626 -24.73 12.28 -26.96
C PRO A 626 -23.77 13.49 -26.85
N ARG A 627 -23.60 14.27 -27.93
CA ARG A 627 -22.68 15.43 -27.95
C ARG A 627 -22.96 16.48 -26.87
N ALA A 628 -24.23 16.65 -26.49
CA ALA A 628 -24.61 17.60 -25.45
C ALA A 628 -24.11 17.18 -24.07
N GLU A 629 -24.17 15.88 -23.77
CA GLU A 629 -23.70 15.31 -22.51
C GLU A 629 -22.17 15.25 -22.46
N GLU A 630 -21.52 14.90 -23.57
CA GLU A 630 -20.05 14.87 -23.69
C GLU A 630 -19.44 16.22 -23.29
N GLY A 631 -19.97 17.32 -23.83
CA GLY A 631 -19.47 18.67 -23.54
C GLY A 631 -19.69 19.12 -22.09
N VAL A 632 -20.71 18.60 -21.42
CA VAL A 632 -20.95 18.87 -19.99
C VAL A 632 -20.00 18.05 -19.13
N ALA A 633 -19.85 16.76 -19.43
CA ALA A 633 -18.95 15.85 -18.72
C ALA A 633 -17.49 16.31 -18.79
N ARG A 634 -17.00 16.67 -19.99
CA ARG A 634 -15.64 17.17 -20.18
C ARG A 634 -15.38 18.47 -19.42
N ARG A 635 -16.31 19.43 -19.50
CA ARG A 635 -16.19 20.69 -18.76
C ARG A 635 -16.18 20.48 -17.25
N PHE A 636 -16.99 19.55 -16.74
CA PHE A 636 -16.98 19.20 -15.32
C PHE A 636 -15.61 18.68 -14.86
N ILE A 637 -15.04 17.71 -15.57
CA ILE A 637 -13.71 17.14 -15.28
C ILE A 637 -12.63 18.23 -15.39
N GLU A 638 -12.62 18.99 -16.48
CA GLU A 638 -11.65 20.06 -16.71
C GLU A 638 -11.68 21.11 -15.60
N THR A 639 -12.89 21.52 -15.17
CA THR A 639 -13.01 22.47 -14.06
C THR A 639 -12.50 21.89 -12.74
N ALA A 640 -12.75 20.61 -12.47
CA ALA A 640 -12.30 19.94 -11.25
C ALA A 640 -10.77 19.79 -11.23
N ASP A 641 -10.18 19.34 -12.34
CA ASP A 641 -8.73 19.18 -12.47
C ASP A 641 -8.01 20.54 -12.39
N ARG A 642 -8.56 21.59 -13.02
CA ARG A 642 -8.02 22.94 -12.94
C ARG A 642 -8.04 23.47 -11.51
N THR A 643 -9.17 23.37 -10.80
CA THR A 643 -9.28 23.85 -9.42
C THR A 643 -8.35 23.06 -8.49
N GLN A 644 -8.15 21.76 -8.73
CA GLN A 644 -7.19 20.95 -8.00
C GLN A 644 -5.75 21.47 -8.15
N VAL A 645 -5.35 21.85 -9.37
CA VAL A 645 -4.01 22.41 -9.63
C VAL A 645 -3.85 23.82 -9.04
N GLU A 646 -4.88 24.66 -9.13
CA GLU A 646 -4.80 26.06 -8.68
C GLU A 646 -4.88 26.23 -7.15
N THR A 647 -5.71 25.43 -6.48
CA THR A 647 -6.07 25.64 -5.07
C THR A 647 -5.69 24.47 -4.15
N GLY A 648 -5.27 23.33 -4.71
CA GLY A 648 -5.02 22.10 -3.98
C GLY A 648 -6.29 21.32 -3.60
N GLU A 649 -7.48 21.93 -3.71
CA GLU A 649 -8.77 21.26 -3.55
C GLU A 649 -9.44 21.02 -4.92
N ARG A 650 -10.05 19.85 -5.12
CA ARG A 650 -10.69 19.48 -6.40
C ARG A 650 -11.98 20.25 -6.69
N TYR A 651 -12.67 20.73 -5.65
CA TYR A 651 -13.95 21.41 -5.79
C TYR A 651 -13.94 22.73 -5.04
N SER A 652 -14.46 23.77 -5.69
CA SER A 652 -14.62 25.08 -5.07
C SER A 652 -15.69 25.05 -3.96
N THR A 653 -15.57 25.95 -2.99
CA THR A 653 -16.57 26.13 -1.92
C THR A 653 -17.98 26.35 -2.47
N ARG A 654 -18.11 27.13 -3.56
CA ARG A 654 -19.38 27.36 -4.24
C ARG A 654 -19.98 26.07 -4.83
N GLN A 655 -19.16 25.17 -5.39
CA GLN A 655 -19.63 23.88 -5.90
C GLN A 655 -20.09 22.97 -4.77
N LEU A 656 -19.38 22.94 -3.64
CA LEU A 656 -19.78 22.19 -2.45
C LEU A 656 -21.09 22.73 -1.87
N ASP A 657 -21.25 24.05 -1.77
CA ASP A 657 -22.48 24.66 -1.24
C ASP A 657 -23.68 24.40 -2.18
N LEU A 658 -23.50 24.45 -3.51
CA LEU A 658 -24.52 24.05 -4.47
C LEU A 658 -24.91 22.57 -4.33
N GLN A 659 -23.94 21.70 -4.08
CA GLN A 659 -24.20 20.27 -3.87
C GLN A 659 -24.94 20.00 -2.54
N ILE A 660 -24.71 20.82 -1.52
CA ILE A 660 -25.47 20.79 -0.26
C ILE A 660 -26.91 21.25 -0.47
N GLU A 661 -27.16 22.23 -1.33
CA GLU A 661 -28.53 22.60 -1.71
C GLU A 661 -29.22 21.49 -2.51
N GLU A 662 -28.50 20.81 -3.40
CA GLU A 662 -29.05 19.64 -4.10
C GLU A 662 -29.40 18.52 -3.11
N LEU A 663 -28.53 18.23 -2.15
CA LEU A 663 -28.81 17.33 -1.01
C LEU A 663 -30.07 17.73 -0.24
N ARG A 664 -30.28 19.05 -0.01
CA ARG A 664 -31.48 19.55 0.67
C ARG A 664 -32.73 19.34 -0.16
N ALA A 665 -32.71 19.71 -1.43
CA ALA A 665 -33.82 19.53 -2.35
C ALA A 665 -34.22 18.05 -2.46
N ASP A 666 -33.22 17.18 -2.63
CA ASP A 666 -33.37 15.74 -2.68
C ASP A 666 -34.09 15.22 -1.41
N THR A 667 -33.82 15.82 -0.24
CA THR A 667 -34.31 15.35 1.07
C THR A 667 -35.75 15.81 1.36
N GLU A 668 -36.12 16.99 0.86
CA GLU A 668 -37.41 17.64 1.09
C GLU A 668 -38.48 17.24 0.06
N HIS A 669 -38.08 17.10 -1.21
CA HIS A 669 -38.98 16.77 -2.31
C HIS A 669 -38.32 15.72 -3.19
N PRO A 670 -38.63 14.42 -3.04
CA PRO A 670 -38.20 13.41 -4.01
C PRO A 670 -38.89 13.75 -5.34
N THR A 671 -38.19 14.43 -6.25
CA THR A 671 -38.79 14.97 -7.46
C THR A 671 -39.24 13.84 -8.37
N THR A 672 -40.52 13.81 -8.75
CA THR A 672 -41.09 12.85 -9.72
C THR A 672 -40.97 13.32 -11.17
N ASP A 673 -40.22 14.40 -11.45
CA ASP A 673 -40.08 14.97 -12.79
C ASP A 673 -39.10 14.14 -13.64
N GLU A 674 -39.52 13.70 -14.83
CA GLU A 674 -38.75 12.77 -15.71
C GLU A 674 -37.37 13.32 -16.09
N ARG A 675 -37.22 14.65 -16.20
CA ARG A 675 -35.93 15.31 -16.49
C ARG A 675 -34.87 15.12 -15.40
N HIS A 676 -35.31 14.75 -14.19
CA HIS A 676 -34.47 14.46 -13.04
C HIS A 676 -34.79 13.09 -12.46
N ALA A 677 -35.25 12.14 -13.28
CA ALA A 677 -35.55 10.77 -12.84
C ALA A 677 -34.35 10.06 -12.17
N TRP A 678 -33.13 10.44 -12.53
CA TRP A 678 -31.91 9.99 -11.84
C TRP A 678 -31.82 10.44 -10.37
N ARG A 679 -32.49 11.56 -9.98
CA ARG A 679 -32.62 12.02 -8.59
C ARG A 679 -33.63 11.21 -7.79
N ALA A 680 -34.69 10.70 -8.41
CA ALA A 680 -35.59 9.75 -7.73
C ALA A 680 -34.85 8.45 -7.35
N GLN A 681 -33.77 8.12 -8.08
CA GLN A 681 -32.90 6.98 -7.85
C GLN A 681 -31.67 7.29 -6.99
N SER A 682 -31.36 8.55 -6.65
CA SER A 682 -30.12 8.91 -5.93
C SER A 682 -30.15 8.54 -4.43
N TRP A 683 -31.35 8.42 -3.85
CA TRP A 683 -31.56 7.92 -2.49
C TRP A 683 -31.69 6.41 -2.39
N ARG A 684 -31.91 5.76 -3.53
CA ARG A 684 -31.77 4.32 -3.66
C ARG A 684 -30.32 4.08 -4.13
N PRO A 685 -29.67 2.95 -3.85
CA PRO A 685 -28.24 2.76 -4.10
C PRO A 685 -27.84 2.67 -5.60
N GLY A 686 -28.49 3.40 -6.50
CA GLY A 686 -28.26 3.31 -7.95
C GLY A 686 -28.61 1.94 -8.54
N LEU A 687 -29.16 1.02 -7.72
CA LEU A 687 -29.60 -0.28 -8.18
C LEU A 687 -30.88 -0.13 -9.02
N PRO A 688 -30.90 -0.64 -10.27
CA PRO A 688 -32.11 -0.77 -11.06
C PRO A 688 -33.20 -1.48 -10.26
N GLU A 689 -34.46 -1.09 -10.44
CA GLU A 689 -35.59 -1.70 -9.73
C GLU A 689 -35.67 -3.22 -9.93
N ALA A 690 -35.23 -3.70 -11.09
CA ALA A 690 -35.06 -5.13 -11.38
C ALA A 690 -34.01 -5.81 -10.46
N GLN A 691 -32.85 -5.17 -10.24
CA GLN A 691 -31.83 -5.73 -9.35
C GLN A 691 -32.23 -5.62 -7.88
N LEU A 692 -32.98 -4.59 -7.51
CA LEU A 692 -33.56 -4.47 -6.17
C LEU A 692 -34.58 -5.59 -5.93
N ALA A 693 -35.37 -5.96 -6.94
CA ALA A 693 -36.31 -7.07 -6.87
C ALA A 693 -35.62 -8.45 -6.73
N ASP A 694 -34.39 -8.58 -7.25
CA ASP A 694 -33.57 -9.79 -7.14
C ASP A 694 -32.93 -9.99 -5.75
N LEU A 695 -32.91 -8.96 -4.89
CA LEU A 695 -32.39 -9.09 -3.52
C LEU A 695 -33.35 -9.90 -2.62
N ALA A 696 -32.75 -10.73 -1.76
CA ALA A 696 -33.47 -11.43 -0.71
C ALA A 696 -34.29 -10.44 0.14
N PRO A 697 -35.50 -10.84 0.60
CA PRO A 697 -36.38 -9.93 1.33
C PRO A 697 -35.74 -9.35 2.60
N ASP A 698 -34.89 -10.14 3.28
CA ASP A 698 -34.17 -9.69 4.48
C ASP A 698 -33.12 -8.62 4.14
N ASP A 699 -32.37 -8.81 3.05
CA ASP A 699 -31.36 -7.85 2.59
C ASP A 699 -32.00 -6.54 2.12
N ARG A 700 -33.18 -6.61 1.50
CA ARG A 700 -33.97 -5.42 1.14
C ARG A 700 -34.41 -4.63 2.37
N GLN A 701 -34.84 -5.30 3.43
CA GLN A 701 -35.25 -4.63 4.67
C GLN A 701 -34.07 -4.01 5.40
N GLU A 702 -32.90 -4.68 5.41
CA GLU A 702 -31.67 -4.12 5.98
C GLU A 702 -31.23 -2.87 5.21
N LEU A 703 -31.26 -2.93 3.89
CA LEU A 703 -30.94 -1.82 3.02
C LEU A 703 -31.89 -0.62 3.24
N ASP A 704 -33.20 -0.86 3.31
CA ASP A 704 -34.19 0.18 3.55
C ASP A 704 -34.02 0.85 4.94
N ARG A 705 -33.69 0.06 5.97
CA ARG A 705 -33.34 0.57 7.31
C ARG A 705 -32.09 1.45 7.28
N HIS A 706 -31.05 1.03 6.58
CA HIS A 706 -29.82 1.81 6.45
C HIS A 706 -30.05 3.13 5.71
N LEU A 707 -30.80 3.11 4.61
CA LEU A 707 -31.12 4.29 3.82
C LEU A 707 -31.98 5.29 4.62
N THR A 708 -32.99 4.79 5.33
CA THR A 708 -33.84 5.62 6.19
C THR A 708 -33.01 6.29 7.30
N ALA A 709 -32.11 5.54 7.94
CA ALA A 709 -31.22 6.09 8.96
C ALA A 709 -30.24 7.14 8.41
N GLN A 710 -29.76 6.97 7.18
CA GLN A 710 -28.90 7.96 6.52
C GLN A 710 -29.68 9.23 6.17
N LEU A 711 -30.87 9.08 5.59
CA LEU A 711 -31.79 10.18 5.26
C LEU A 711 -32.17 11.01 6.48
N ASP A 712 -32.51 10.35 7.59
CA ASP A 712 -32.87 11.05 8.82
C ASP A 712 -31.68 11.79 9.44
N ARG A 713 -30.47 11.25 9.26
CA ARG A 713 -29.23 11.95 9.64
C ARG A 713 -28.99 13.16 8.74
N ASP A 714 -29.15 13.04 7.43
CA ASP A 714 -29.03 14.15 6.48
C ASP A 714 -30.02 15.27 6.80
N ARG A 715 -31.30 14.92 7.04
CA ARG A 715 -32.34 15.87 7.51
C ARG A 715 -31.90 16.59 8.77
N ALA A 716 -31.37 15.86 9.75
CA ALA A 716 -30.93 16.44 11.01
C ALA A 716 -29.77 17.43 10.82
N LEU A 717 -28.79 17.10 9.98
CA LEU A 717 -27.66 17.99 9.68
C LEU A 717 -28.10 19.23 8.88
N LEU A 718 -28.91 19.03 7.85
CA LEU A 718 -29.43 20.10 6.99
C LEU A 718 -30.31 21.09 7.76
N ALA A 719 -31.05 20.62 8.77
CA ALA A 719 -31.87 21.48 9.62
C ALA A 719 -31.06 22.41 10.55
N ALA A 720 -29.76 22.14 10.76
CA ALA A 720 -28.86 23.01 11.51
C ALA A 720 -28.05 23.97 10.63
N VAL A 721 -28.05 23.78 9.31
CA VAL A 721 -27.33 24.61 8.34
C VAL A 721 -28.31 25.51 7.59
N PRO A 722 -28.11 26.84 7.56
CA PRO A 722 -28.98 27.75 6.81
C PRO A 722 -28.91 27.48 5.31
N SER A 723 -29.97 27.80 4.57
CA SER A 723 -29.97 27.70 3.11
C SER A 723 -29.32 28.91 2.45
N LEU A 724 -28.82 28.71 1.23
CA LEU A 724 -28.29 29.81 0.40
C LEU A 724 -29.36 30.89 0.14
N GLU A 725 -30.64 30.51 0.09
CA GLU A 725 -31.76 31.46 -0.09
C GLU A 725 -32.13 32.22 1.19
N GLN A 726 -31.87 31.66 2.39
CA GLN A 726 -32.24 32.25 3.69
C GLN A 726 -31.09 32.18 4.72
N PRO A 727 -29.99 32.92 4.52
CA PRO A 727 -28.77 32.81 5.34
C PRO A 727 -28.92 33.28 6.79
N SER A 728 -29.94 34.07 7.12
CA SER A 728 -30.15 34.67 8.45
C SER A 728 -31.09 33.88 9.37
N THR A 729 -31.64 32.75 8.93
CA THR A 729 -32.61 31.98 9.70
C THR A 729 -31.93 31.15 10.79
N ARG A 730 -32.32 31.38 12.06
CA ARG A 730 -31.82 30.57 13.18
C ARG A 730 -32.57 29.24 13.25
N PRO A 731 -31.87 28.10 13.41
CA PRO A 731 -32.53 26.79 13.51
C PRO A 731 -33.39 26.71 14.77
N ARG A 732 -34.57 26.07 14.67
CA ARG A 732 -35.51 25.86 15.79
C ARG A 732 -34.87 24.95 16.86
N GLY A 733 -35.23 25.14 18.14
CA GLY A 733 -34.62 24.40 19.26
C GLY A 733 -34.79 22.87 19.24
N ALA A 734 -35.78 22.35 18.52
CA ALA A 734 -35.93 20.91 18.27
C ALA A 734 -34.91 20.40 17.23
N ALA A 735 -34.78 21.10 16.10
CA ALA A 735 -33.82 20.78 15.03
C ALA A 735 -32.36 20.81 15.52
N ARG A 736 -32.03 21.70 16.46
CA ARG A 736 -30.68 21.74 17.08
C ARG A 736 -30.36 20.49 17.88
N ARG A 737 -31.36 19.92 18.56
CA ARG A 737 -31.16 18.72 19.39
C ARG A 737 -30.94 17.49 18.54
N THR A 738 -31.71 17.34 17.46
CA THR A 738 -31.54 16.25 16.50
C THR A 738 -30.21 16.37 15.74
N ALA A 739 -29.84 17.56 15.29
CA ALA A 739 -28.54 17.80 14.65
C ALA A 739 -27.36 17.46 15.56
N ARG A 740 -27.44 17.86 16.84
CA ARG A 740 -26.39 17.58 17.83
C ARG A 740 -26.18 16.09 18.11
N GLN A 741 -27.21 15.27 17.92
CA GLN A 741 -27.11 13.81 18.01
C GLN A 741 -26.57 13.17 16.73
N ALA A 742 -26.74 13.85 15.58
CA ALA A 742 -26.30 13.39 14.28
C ALA A 742 -24.82 13.69 13.98
N VAL A 743 -24.27 14.79 14.53
CA VAL A 743 -22.88 15.22 14.36
C VAL A 743 -21.92 14.44 15.25
N ASP A 744 -20.71 14.17 14.75
CA ASP A 744 -19.62 13.57 15.51
C ASP A 744 -19.34 14.37 16.82
N PRO A 745 -19.41 13.71 18.00
CA PRO A 745 -19.27 14.39 19.29
C PRO A 745 -17.91 15.04 19.51
N ASP A 746 -16.83 14.52 18.92
CA ASP A 746 -15.49 15.08 19.09
C ASP A 746 -15.28 16.28 18.17
N LEU A 747 -15.73 16.18 16.91
CA LEU A 747 -15.75 17.32 15.99
C LEU A 747 -16.57 18.49 16.57
N LEU A 748 -17.74 18.19 17.14
CA LEU A 748 -18.59 19.20 17.77
C LEU A 748 -17.88 19.89 18.95
N ARG A 749 -17.16 19.13 19.79
CA ARG A 749 -16.42 19.68 20.94
C ARG A 749 -15.32 20.63 20.47
N ASP A 750 -14.59 20.26 19.44
CA ASP A 750 -13.48 21.06 18.92
C ASP A 750 -13.98 22.34 18.25
N ARG A 751 -15.00 22.26 17.40
CA ARG A 751 -15.61 23.46 16.79
C ARG A 751 -16.25 24.40 17.82
N THR A 752 -16.83 23.85 18.88
CA THR A 752 -17.36 24.66 19.99
C THR A 752 -16.25 25.37 20.78
N ARG A 753 -15.07 24.74 20.91
CA ARG A 753 -13.90 25.39 21.54
C ARG A 753 -13.36 26.51 20.65
N GLU A 754 -13.21 26.26 19.36
CA GLU A 754 -12.77 27.27 18.39
C GLU A 754 -13.69 28.49 18.36
N ALA A 755 -15.01 28.29 18.32
CA ALA A 755 -15.98 29.39 18.35
C ALA A 755 -15.86 30.24 19.63
N ARG A 756 -15.60 29.59 20.77
CA ARG A 756 -15.37 30.27 22.04
C ARG A 756 -14.07 31.08 22.02
N ASP A 757 -13.01 30.51 21.46
CA ASP A 757 -11.69 31.16 21.39
C ASP A 757 -11.70 32.36 20.43
N GLN A 758 -12.39 32.26 19.29
CA GLN A 758 -12.58 33.36 18.34
C GLN A 758 -13.37 34.54 18.94
N ARG A 759 -14.38 34.27 19.79
CA ARG A 759 -15.07 35.35 20.52
C ARG A 759 -14.20 35.98 21.60
N ARG A 760 -13.34 35.19 22.25
CA ARG A 760 -12.48 35.66 23.33
C ARG A 760 -11.30 36.50 22.82
N ASN A 761 -10.78 36.17 21.63
CA ASN A 761 -9.74 36.91 20.93
C ASN A 761 -10.17 37.14 19.47
N PRO A 762 -10.96 38.18 19.18
CA PRO A 762 -11.23 38.54 17.80
C PRO A 762 -9.92 38.93 17.12
N ALA A 763 -9.56 38.25 16.03
CA ALA A 763 -8.43 38.65 15.21
C ALA A 763 -8.67 40.07 14.67
N PRO A 764 -7.64 40.93 14.56
CA PRO A 764 -7.79 42.25 13.98
C PRO A 764 -8.30 42.12 12.54
N VAL A 765 -9.43 42.78 12.24
CA VAL A 765 -10.01 42.84 10.90
C VAL A 765 -8.99 43.51 9.97
N PRO A 766 -8.61 42.92 8.83
CA PRO A 766 -7.79 43.61 7.85
C PRO A 766 -8.61 44.76 7.25
N ASP A 767 -8.11 45.98 7.45
CA ASP A 767 -8.71 47.21 6.97
C ASP A 767 -8.56 47.26 5.43
N HIS A 768 -9.58 46.81 4.70
CA HIS A 768 -9.67 46.94 3.25
C HIS A 768 -10.11 48.36 2.86
N HIS A 769 -9.28 49.35 3.18
CA HIS A 769 -9.24 50.63 2.49
C HIS A 769 -7.79 51.08 2.35
N ARG A 770 -7.15 50.63 1.27
CA ARG A 770 -6.06 51.33 0.59
C ARG A 770 -5.87 50.81 -0.82
#